data_AF-F8NV97-F1
#
_entry.id   AF-F8NV97-F1
#
_cell.length_a   1.000
_cell.length_b   1.000
_cell.length_c   1.000
_cell.angle_alpha   90.00
_cell.angle_beta   90.00
_cell.angle_gamma   90.00
#
_symmetry.space_group_name_H-M   'P 1'
#
loop_
_entity.id
_entity.type
_entity.pdbx_description
1 polymer ?
#
loop_
_entity_poly.entity_id
_entity_poly.type
_entity_poly.pdbx_seq_one_letter_code
_entity_poly.pdbx_strand_id
1 'polypeptide(L)'
;MSTSGLKAIAPVPTAADFLDIVLSKTQRKTPTVIHKNFKISRIRNFYMRKVKFTQDSFDEKLSAILSEFPMLDDLHPFLSSLMNVLYDKNHYKLALGQLRTAQHLIDQVGKDYVRLLKFGDSLYRCKQLKKAALGRMATVMRRQKDPLAYLEQVRQHISRLPAIDPNTRTLLICGYPNVGKSSFINKVTRADVDVQPYAFTTKSLFVGHLDYKYLRWQVIDTPGILDHPLEDMNTIEMQSITALAHLKSCVLYFMDLSEQCGYTVEAQCKLFHSIKPLFGGKPTLLVINKIDVTRLEDLHADNRALVQEIIDAEDVQCVQVSCYSEEGVMDVKNKACDALLAHRVDHKLKGTKINSIINRIHVAQPKARDDVVRAPFIPESIKERKKYDKNDPDRKRLLRDIELEEGGAGVFNINMKEDYLLADPSWKMDIMPEIMDGKNVADFIDPDIADKLEALEREEEKLQAEGFYESEEDLFDSEDEREATEAQKALAHKIHSQSIKKSKKNQSRMPRTAGLRTLSELTTELTKAGYNPSKIEDRAVMLAKVQGAKRKRADGEMDVDMEDGDGEEGDWMDVDGEEQTPNKRVKDNTGAIIAKNRRNPRTNRQLAGMRDETQASKAIKLRNLGQRERNMHAKAGESDRAIRVKMPKHLYAGKRKGGKTDRR
;
A
#
# COMPACT_ATOMS: atom_id res chain seq x y z
N MET A 1 -8.77 23.68 -25.05
CA MET A 1 -8.59 23.49 -23.61
C MET A 1 -9.27 24.64 -22.89
N SER A 2 -10.09 24.32 -21.88
CA SER A 2 -10.72 25.32 -20.99
C SER A 2 -9.63 26.06 -20.19
N THR A 3 -9.82 27.35 -19.91
CA THR A 3 -8.99 28.15 -18.99
C THR A 3 -8.91 27.60 -17.57
N SER A 4 -9.80 26.66 -17.21
CA SER A 4 -9.68 25.86 -15.99
C SER A 4 -8.35 25.08 -15.89
N GLY A 5 -7.54 25.07 -16.96
CA GLY A 5 -6.23 24.45 -17.05
C GLY A 5 -5.02 25.38 -16.86
N LEU A 6 -5.20 26.67 -16.52
CA LEU A 6 -4.08 27.45 -15.98
C LEU A 6 -3.77 26.89 -14.59
N LYS A 7 -2.93 25.84 -14.56
CA LYS A 7 -2.47 25.18 -13.33
C LYS A 7 -2.00 26.23 -12.35
N ALA A 8 -2.21 25.98 -11.06
CA ALA A 8 -1.59 26.79 -10.01
C ALA A 8 -0.06 26.78 -10.24
N ILE A 9 0.46 27.90 -10.73
CA ILE A 9 1.88 28.10 -10.98
C ILE A 9 2.54 28.38 -9.62
N ALA A 10 3.60 27.66 -9.30
CA ALA A 10 4.34 27.86 -8.07
C ALA A 10 4.97 29.26 -8.05
N PRO A 11 5.09 29.89 -6.87
CA PRO A 11 5.79 31.16 -6.75
C PRO A 11 7.21 31.08 -7.30
N VAL A 12 7.58 32.05 -8.14
CA VAL A 12 8.91 32.18 -8.72
C VAL A 12 9.74 33.04 -7.77
N PRO A 13 10.75 32.45 -7.08
CA PRO A 13 11.55 33.23 -6.13
C PRO A 13 12.48 34.19 -6.86
N THR A 14 12.91 35.25 -6.16
CA THR A 14 13.93 36.16 -6.69
C THR A 14 15.25 35.44 -6.92
N ALA A 15 16.13 35.99 -7.77
CA ALA A 15 17.43 35.36 -8.03
C ALA A 15 18.28 35.16 -6.75
N ALA A 16 18.16 36.05 -5.76
CA ALA A 16 18.87 35.92 -4.48
C ALA A 16 18.28 34.76 -3.65
N ASP A 17 16.96 34.75 -3.47
CA ASP A 17 16.26 33.71 -2.70
C ASP A 17 16.44 32.34 -3.36
N PHE A 18 16.38 32.28 -4.69
CA PHE A 18 16.62 31.06 -5.47
C PHE A 18 17.99 30.47 -5.12
N LEU A 19 19.04 31.30 -5.09
CA LEU A 19 20.39 30.86 -4.74
C LEU A 19 20.47 30.38 -3.30
N ASP A 20 19.89 31.10 -2.37
CA ASP A 20 19.91 30.75 -0.95
C ASP A 20 19.17 29.44 -0.70
N ILE A 21 18.02 29.23 -1.34
CA ILE A 21 17.27 27.96 -1.27
C ILE A 21 18.13 26.79 -1.76
N VAL A 22 18.77 26.92 -2.93
CA VAL A 22 19.53 25.82 -3.54
C VAL A 22 20.83 25.54 -2.76
N LEU A 23 21.56 26.57 -2.36
CA LEU A 23 22.81 26.42 -1.60
C LEU A 23 22.54 25.90 -0.19
N SER A 24 21.49 26.37 0.48
CA SER A 24 21.03 25.86 1.77
C SER A 24 20.58 24.40 1.68
N LYS A 25 19.79 24.03 0.65
CA LYS A 25 19.39 22.64 0.36
C LYS A 25 20.63 21.75 0.16
N THR A 26 21.63 22.23 -0.58
CA THR A 26 22.90 21.51 -0.77
C THR A 26 23.63 21.29 0.54
N GLN A 27 23.72 22.32 1.40
CA GLN A 27 24.42 22.21 2.69
C GLN A 27 23.72 21.27 3.67
N ARG A 28 22.39 21.32 3.74
CA ARG A 28 21.59 20.50 4.68
C ARG A 28 21.46 19.04 4.25
N LYS A 29 21.29 18.77 2.94
CA LYS A 29 21.04 17.40 2.43
C LYS A 29 22.29 16.60 2.08
N THR A 30 23.46 17.23 1.96
CA THR A 30 24.72 16.52 1.65
C THR A 30 25.67 16.55 2.86
N PRO A 31 26.49 15.50 3.08
CA PRO A 31 27.43 15.49 4.20
C PRO A 31 28.38 16.70 4.15
N THR A 32 28.78 17.22 5.31
CA THR A 32 29.55 18.48 5.41
C THR A 32 30.99 18.28 5.86
N VAL A 33 31.27 17.25 6.66
CA VAL A 33 32.58 17.02 7.28
C VAL A 33 33.45 16.09 6.42
N ILE A 34 34.67 16.52 6.10
CA ILE A 34 35.75 15.70 5.55
C ILE A 34 37.11 16.11 6.09
N HIS A 35 38.03 15.15 6.22
CA HIS A 35 39.38 15.37 6.71
C HIS A 35 40.42 15.15 5.60
N LYS A 36 41.59 15.79 5.76
CA LYS A 36 42.73 15.71 4.82
C LYS A 36 43.27 14.28 4.68
N ASN A 37 43.15 13.45 5.72
CA ASN A 37 43.75 12.11 5.79
C ASN A 37 42.89 11.02 5.11
N PHE A 38 41.72 11.37 4.57
CA PHE A 38 40.87 10.40 3.87
C PHE A 38 41.44 10.03 2.50
N LYS A 39 41.15 8.80 2.05
CA LYS A 39 41.48 8.33 0.70
C LYS A 39 40.98 9.34 -0.35
N ILE A 40 41.82 9.67 -1.33
CA ILE A 40 41.51 10.67 -2.37
C ILE A 40 40.19 10.37 -3.11
N SER A 41 39.86 9.09 -3.33
CA SER A 41 38.57 8.67 -3.89
C SER A 41 37.38 9.18 -3.08
N ARG A 42 37.44 9.12 -1.75
CA ARG A 42 36.38 9.62 -0.85
C ARG A 42 36.27 11.15 -0.92
N ILE A 43 37.40 11.86 -1.02
CA ILE A 43 37.44 13.33 -1.16
C ILE A 43 36.84 13.77 -2.51
N ARG A 44 37.22 13.10 -3.61
CA ARG A 44 36.66 13.35 -4.95
C ARG A 44 35.15 13.11 -4.95
N ASN A 45 34.71 11.95 -4.47
CA ASN A 45 33.28 11.59 -4.42
C ASN A 45 32.47 12.58 -3.56
N PHE A 46 33.03 13.06 -2.46
CA PHE A 46 32.39 14.07 -1.61
C PHE A 46 32.11 15.37 -2.37
N TYR A 47 33.10 15.91 -3.08
CA TYR A 47 32.93 17.17 -3.82
C TYR A 47 32.15 16.98 -5.13
N MET A 48 32.31 15.86 -5.82
CA MET A 48 31.49 15.51 -7.00
C MET A 48 30.01 15.44 -6.61
N ARG A 49 29.67 14.80 -5.48
CA ARG A 49 28.30 14.75 -4.98
C ARG A 49 27.73 16.14 -4.70
N LYS A 50 28.53 17.07 -4.14
CA LYS A 50 28.06 18.45 -3.90
C LYS A 50 27.77 19.20 -5.21
N VAL A 51 28.69 19.15 -6.18
CA VAL A 51 28.48 19.84 -7.46
C VAL A 51 27.28 19.25 -8.21
N LYS A 52 27.18 17.91 -8.26
CA LYS A 52 26.06 17.21 -8.90
C LYS A 52 24.72 17.52 -8.23
N PHE A 53 24.66 17.45 -6.89
CA PHE A 53 23.44 17.73 -6.15
C PHE A 53 22.95 19.18 -6.32
N THR A 54 23.86 20.15 -6.38
CA THR A 54 23.50 21.54 -6.67
C THR A 54 23.00 21.70 -8.11
N GLN A 55 23.68 21.08 -9.09
CA GLN A 55 23.21 21.05 -10.49
C GLN A 55 21.78 20.51 -10.57
N ASP A 56 21.55 19.31 -10.02
CA ASP A 56 20.24 18.64 -10.06
C ASP A 56 19.16 19.50 -9.38
N SER A 57 19.50 20.22 -8.30
CA SER A 57 18.57 21.13 -7.60
C SER A 57 18.22 22.37 -8.41
N PHE A 58 19.16 22.95 -9.17
CA PHE A 58 18.87 24.02 -10.12
C PHE A 58 17.99 23.52 -11.26
N ASP A 59 18.34 22.37 -11.84
CA ASP A 59 17.61 21.78 -12.95
C ASP A 59 16.17 21.42 -12.57
N GLU A 60 15.94 20.83 -11.39
CA GLU A 60 14.62 20.54 -10.84
C GLU A 60 13.74 21.80 -10.76
N LYS A 61 14.28 22.87 -10.18
CA LYS A 61 13.54 24.13 -9.97
C LYS A 61 13.29 24.90 -11.27
N LEU A 62 14.28 24.99 -12.14
CA LEU A 62 14.12 25.65 -13.44
C LEU A 62 13.16 24.86 -14.35
N SER A 63 13.22 23.52 -14.32
CA SER A 63 12.28 22.67 -15.07
C SER A 63 10.84 22.86 -14.58
N ALA A 64 10.63 22.93 -13.26
CA ALA A 64 9.31 23.17 -12.70
C ALA A 64 8.71 24.47 -13.25
N ILE A 65 9.46 25.58 -13.16
CA ILE A 65 9.06 26.88 -13.72
C ILE A 65 8.71 26.76 -15.21
N LEU A 66 9.61 26.21 -16.03
CA LEU A 66 9.40 26.11 -17.47
C LEU A 66 8.20 25.23 -17.87
N SER A 67 7.84 24.24 -17.04
CA SER A 67 6.73 23.32 -17.30
C SER A 67 5.37 23.82 -16.81
N GLU A 68 5.37 24.69 -15.81
CA GLU A 68 4.14 25.23 -15.19
C GLU A 68 3.59 26.43 -15.96
N PHE A 69 4.47 27.25 -16.54
CA PHE A 69 4.05 28.37 -17.37
C PHE A 69 3.45 27.88 -18.71
N PRO A 70 2.30 28.45 -19.13
CA PRO A 70 1.62 28.00 -20.34
C PRO A 70 2.38 28.44 -21.62
N MET A 71 2.49 27.52 -22.58
CA MET A 71 3.05 27.83 -23.90
C MET A 71 2.02 28.58 -24.74
N LEU A 72 2.28 29.86 -25.02
CA LEU A 72 1.32 30.76 -25.68
C LEU A 72 0.85 30.27 -27.05
N ASP A 73 1.70 29.58 -27.82
CA ASP A 73 1.36 29.15 -29.18
C ASP A 73 0.41 27.94 -29.20
N ASP A 74 0.41 27.12 -28.14
CA ASP A 74 -0.45 25.93 -28.03
C ASP A 74 -1.81 26.26 -27.36
N LEU A 75 -1.98 27.49 -26.88
CA LEU A 75 -3.22 27.95 -26.28
C LEU A 75 -4.30 28.26 -27.33
N HIS A 76 -5.55 28.31 -26.88
CA HIS A 76 -6.64 28.77 -27.73
C HIS A 76 -6.37 30.20 -28.22
N PRO A 77 -6.71 30.56 -29.48
CA PRO A 77 -6.45 31.90 -30.03
C PRO A 77 -6.88 33.05 -29.13
N PHE A 78 -8.07 32.97 -28.52
CA PHE A 78 -8.54 33.94 -27.51
C PHE A 78 -7.51 34.19 -26.39
N LEU A 79 -6.99 33.15 -25.76
CA LEU A 79 -6.05 33.28 -24.65
C LEU A 79 -4.68 33.72 -25.12
N SER A 80 -4.22 33.21 -26.27
CA SER A 80 -2.96 33.66 -26.88
C SER A 80 -3.00 35.16 -27.17
N SER A 81 -4.08 35.66 -27.77
CA SER A 81 -4.26 37.08 -28.05
C SER A 81 -4.40 37.91 -26.77
N LEU A 82 -5.17 37.43 -25.78
CA LEU A 82 -5.32 38.10 -24.49
C LEU A 82 -3.98 38.22 -23.76
N MET A 83 -3.19 37.14 -23.73
CA MET A 83 -1.85 37.15 -23.12
C MET A 83 -0.86 38.01 -23.90
N ASN A 84 -1.01 38.10 -25.23
CA ASN A 84 -0.20 39.00 -26.04
C ASN A 84 -0.45 40.48 -25.66
N VAL A 85 -1.72 40.87 -25.52
CA VAL A 85 -2.11 42.23 -25.10
C VAL A 85 -1.65 42.53 -23.67
N LEU A 86 -1.77 41.57 -22.75
CA LEU A 86 -1.47 41.78 -21.34
C LEU A 86 0.03 41.75 -20.99
N TYR A 87 0.80 40.86 -21.62
CA TYR A 87 2.15 40.53 -21.15
C TYR A 87 3.25 40.78 -22.18
N ASP A 88 2.91 41.17 -23.41
CA ASP A 88 3.79 41.13 -24.58
C ASP A 88 4.37 39.71 -24.84
N LYS A 89 3.89 39.08 -25.91
CA LYS A 89 4.31 37.73 -26.30
C LYS A 89 5.83 37.62 -26.48
N ASN A 90 6.50 38.67 -26.94
CA ASN A 90 7.93 38.65 -27.20
C ASN A 90 8.73 38.65 -25.90
N HIS A 91 8.40 39.56 -24.97
CA HIS A 91 9.06 39.62 -23.67
C HIS A 91 8.83 38.34 -22.86
N TYR A 92 7.62 37.80 -22.89
CA TYR A 92 7.28 36.53 -22.23
C TYR A 92 8.13 35.35 -22.73
N LYS A 93 8.21 35.17 -24.05
CA LYS A 93 9.02 34.10 -24.66
C LYS A 93 10.51 34.30 -24.40
N LEU A 94 10.99 35.54 -24.46
CA LEU A 94 12.40 35.85 -24.20
C LEU A 94 12.78 35.48 -22.75
N ALA A 95 11.95 35.82 -21.76
CA ALA A 95 12.19 35.48 -20.36
C ALA A 95 12.27 33.96 -20.13
N LEU A 96 11.32 33.18 -20.66
CA LEU A 96 11.36 31.72 -20.57
C LEU A 96 12.54 31.11 -21.35
N GLY A 97 12.88 31.67 -22.51
CA GLY A 97 14.04 31.26 -23.31
C GLY A 97 15.37 31.50 -22.58
N GLN A 98 15.48 32.61 -21.85
CA GLN A 98 16.65 32.92 -21.02
C GLN A 98 16.79 31.93 -19.86
N LEU A 99 15.70 31.55 -19.19
CA LEU A 99 15.72 30.51 -18.16
C LEU A 99 16.12 29.13 -18.71
N ARG A 100 15.62 28.76 -19.88
CA ARG A 100 16.02 27.52 -20.56
C ARG A 100 17.51 27.51 -20.91
N THR A 101 18.03 28.63 -21.40
CA THR A 101 19.46 28.80 -21.68
C THR A 101 20.28 28.71 -20.40
N ALA A 102 19.84 29.34 -19.31
CA ALA A 102 20.49 29.27 -18.01
C ALA A 102 20.54 27.83 -17.46
N GLN A 103 19.45 27.06 -17.61
CA GLN A 103 19.41 25.64 -17.27
C GLN A 103 20.48 24.85 -18.02
N HIS A 104 20.57 25.00 -19.35
CA HIS A 104 21.60 24.32 -20.15
C HIS A 104 23.03 24.71 -19.76
N LEU A 105 23.28 25.99 -19.46
CA LEU A 105 24.60 26.44 -19.00
C LEU A 105 24.97 25.85 -17.63
N ILE A 106 24.02 25.73 -16.70
CA ILE A 106 24.26 25.12 -15.38
C ILE A 106 24.57 23.63 -15.51
N ASP A 107 23.84 22.89 -16.34
CA ASP A 107 24.13 21.48 -16.62
C ASP A 107 25.52 21.30 -17.24
N GLN A 108 25.91 22.15 -18.19
CA GLN A 108 27.25 22.12 -18.80
C GLN A 108 28.35 22.39 -17.76
N VAL A 109 28.20 23.42 -16.92
CA VAL A 109 29.13 23.71 -15.81
C VAL A 109 29.21 22.52 -14.85
N GLY A 110 28.07 21.91 -14.50
CA GLY A 110 28.03 20.72 -13.65
C GLY A 110 28.84 19.56 -14.24
N LYS A 111 28.61 19.22 -15.51
CA LYS A 111 29.31 18.14 -16.22
C LYS A 111 30.81 18.39 -16.32
N ASP A 112 31.24 19.59 -16.69
CA ASP A 112 32.65 19.92 -16.87
C ASP A 112 33.43 19.90 -15.55
N TYR A 113 32.86 20.47 -14.48
CA TYR A 113 33.53 20.45 -13.17
C TYR A 113 33.56 19.07 -12.52
N VAL A 114 32.54 18.23 -12.75
CA VAL A 114 32.60 16.82 -12.34
C VAL A 114 33.70 16.08 -13.09
N ARG A 115 33.91 16.35 -14.39
CA ARG A 115 35.02 15.79 -15.17
C ARG A 115 36.38 16.23 -14.61
N LEU A 116 36.55 17.52 -14.30
CA LEU A 116 37.79 18.05 -13.71
C LEU A 116 38.07 17.50 -12.29
N LEU A 117 37.03 17.31 -11.47
CA LEU A 117 37.16 16.78 -10.12
C LEU A 117 37.72 15.34 -10.07
N LYS A 118 37.56 14.56 -11.15
CA LYS A 118 38.13 13.20 -11.26
C LYS A 118 39.65 13.20 -11.15
N PHE A 119 40.31 14.28 -11.57
CA PHE A 119 41.77 14.43 -11.58
C PHE A 119 42.31 15.22 -10.38
N GLY A 120 41.46 15.59 -9.41
CA GLY A 120 41.90 16.31 -8.22
C GLY A 120 42.82 15.46 -7.34
N ASP A 121 44.02 15.95 -7.05
CA ASP A 121 45.09 15.27 -6.30
C ASP A 121 45.08 15.58 -4.80
N SER A 122 44.52 16.73 -4.40
CA SER A 122 44.51 17.22 -3.03
C SER A 122 43.14 17.71 -2.57
N LEU A 123 42.91 17.69 -1.25
CA LEU A 123 41.72 18.29 -0.63
C LEU A 123 41.53 19.76 -1.05
N TYR A 124 42.63 20.52 -1.07
CA TYR A 124 42.61 21.94 -1.42
C TYR A 124 42.17 22.16 -2.87
N ARG A 125 42.76 21.43 -3.83
CA ARG A 125 42.40 21.56 -5.25
C ARG A 125 40.94 21.16 -5.48
N CYS A 126 40.46 20.07 -4.87
CA CYS A 126 39.05 19.68 -4.98
C CYS A 126 38.10 20.72 -4.35
N LYS A 127 38.49 21.33 -3.20
CA LYS A 127 37.70 22.41 -2.56
C LYS A 127 37.59 23.63 -3.46
N GLN A 128 38.68 24.04 -4.12
CA GLN A 128 38.70 25.18 -5.04
C GLN A 128 37.84 24.91 -6.28
N LEU A 129 37.96 23.71 -6.89
CA LEU A 129 37.10 23.30 -8.01
C LEU A 129 35.62 23.33 -7.65
N LYS A 130 35.25 22.84 -6.46
CA LYS A 130 33.87 22.94 -5.97
C LYS A 130 33.43 24.39 -5.79
N LYS A 131 34.26 25.24 -5.20
CA LYS A 131 33.95 26.67 -4.99
C LYS A 131 33.74 27.38 -6.33
N ALA A 132 34.60 27.12 -7.31
CA ALA A 132 34.49 27.66 -8.65
C ALA A 132 33.23 27.18 -9.40
N ALA A 133 32.89 25.89 -9.30
CA ALA A 133 31.68 25.33 -9.90
C ALA A 133 30.41 25.99 -9.37
N LEU A 134 30.23 26.01 -8.03
CA LEU A 134 29.07 26.65 -7.40
C LEU A 134 29.04 28.15 -7.64
N GLY A 135 30.20 28.81 -7.67
CA GLY A 135 30.31 30.23 -8.00
C GLY A 135 29.84 30.53 -9.42
N ARG A 136 30.25 29.73 -10.42
CA ARG A 136 29.81 29.89 -11.81
C ARG A 136 28.31 29.65 -11.97
N MET A 137 27.77 28.60 -11.34
CA MET A 137 26.32 28.36 -11.31
C MET A 137 25.57 29.55 -10.69
N ALA A 138 26.10 30.10 -9.59
CA ALA A 138 25.51 31.26 -8.94
C ALA A 138 25.54 32.51 -9.83
N THR A 139 26.64 32.76 -10.55
CA THR A 139 26.76 33.89 -11.48
C THR A 139 25.76 33.77 -12.63
N VAL A 140 25.56 32.58 -13.19
CA VAL A 140 24.55 32.35 -14.25
C VAL A 140 23.16 32.75 -13.74
N MET A 141 22.79 32.35 -12.52
CA MET A 141 21.50 32.69 -11.94
C MET A 141 21.36 34.16 -11.54
N ARG A 142 22.41 34.81 -11.04
CA ARG A 142 22.38 36.25 -10.73
C ARG A 142 22.10 37.09 -11.97
N ARG A 143 22.53 36.64 -13.15
CA ARG A 143 22.25 37.32 -14.43
C ARG A 143 20.77 37.26 -14.80
N GLN A 144 20.00 36.29 -14.28
CA GLN A 144 18.56 36.13 -14.56
C GLN A 144 17.66 36.83 -13.54
N LYS A 145 18.12 37.94 -12.94
CA LYS A 145 17.35 38.70 -11.96
C LYS A 145 16.05 39.27 -12.56
N ASP A 146 16.14 39.94 -13.69
CA ASP A 146 15.00 40.65 -14.29
C ASP A 146 13.96 39.68 -14.87
N PRO A 147 14.33 38.59 -15.57
CA PRO A 147 13.37 37.59 -16.04
C PRO A 147 12.58 36.91 -14.93
N LEU A 148 13.22 36.58 -13.81
CA LEU A 148 12.55 35.97 -12.66
C LEU A 148 11.57 36.94 -12.00
N ALA A 149 11.94 38.22 -11.88
CA ALA A 149 11.06 39.25 -11.33
C ALA A 149 9.83 39.49 -12.23
N TYR A 150 10.04 39.58 -13.55
CA TYR A 150 8.97 39.70 -14.53
C TYR A 150 8.04 38.48 -14.51
N LEU A 151 8.58 37.26 -14.51
CA LEU A 151 7.76 36.04 -14.48
C LEU A 151 6.93 35.92 -13.19
N GLU A 152 7.43 36.36 -12.04
CA GLU A 152 6.62 36.40 -10.81
C GLU A 152 5.48 37.41 -10.90
N GLN A 153 5.69 38.59 -11.49
CA GLN A 153 4.62 39.57 -11.74
C GLN A 153 3.56 39.00 -12.68
N VAL A 154 3.98 38.37 -13.78
CA VAL A 154 3.08 37.70 -14.73
C VAL A 154 2.29 36.60 -14.03
N ARG A 155 2.95 35.76 -13.21
CA ARG A 155 2.30 34.70 -12.44
C ARG A 155 1.19 35.23 -11.52
N GLN A 156 1.50 36.29 -10.76
CA GLN A 156 0.53 36.92 -9.85
C GLN A 156 -0.68 37.46 -10.60
N HIS A 157 -0.47 38.05 -11.78
CA HIS A 157 -1.55 38.57 -12.61
C HIS A 157 -2.37 37.42 -13.23
N ILE A 158 -1.72 36.39 -13.80
CA ILE A 158 -2.39 35.22 -14.38
C ILE A 158 -3.28 34.53 -13.35
N SER A 159 -2.82 34.43 -12.10
CA SER A 159 -3.59 33.81 -11.01
C SER A 159 -4.90 34.54 -10.69
N ARG A 160 -5.06 35.79 -11.09
CA ARG A 160 -6.27 36.60 -10.88
C ARG A 160 -7.17 36.64 -12.11
N LEU A 161 -6.70 36.15 -13.26
CA LEU A 161 -7.52 36.16 -14.48
C LEU A 161 -8.71 35.20 -14.31
N PRO A 162 -9.92 35.62 -14.74
CA PRO A 162 -11.08 34.74 -14.64
C PRO A 162 -10.97 33.58 -15.63
N ALA A 163 -11.51 32.44 -15.23
CA ALA A 163 -11.59 31.26 -16.09
C ALA A 163 -12.74 31.42 -17.11
N ILE A 164 -12.41 31.83 -18.33
CA ILE A 164 -13.32 31.92 -19.48
C ILE A 164 -13.15 30.71 -20.39
N ASP A 165 -14.20 29.92 -20.66
CA ASP A 165 -14.14 28.91 -21.72
C ASP A 165 -14.64 29.50 -23.05
N PRO A 166 -13.78 29.63 -24.09
CA PRO A 166 -14.19 30.26 -25.34
C PRO A 166 -15.26 29.48 -26.13
N ASN A 167 -15.47 28.20 -25.82
CA ASN A 167 -16.43 27.35 -26.54
C ASN A 167 -17.80 27.26 -25.86
N THR A 168 -17.92 27.69 -24.61
CA THR A 168 -19.18 27.65 -23.86
C THR A 168 -20.14 28.76 -24.28
N ARG A 169 -21.36 28.72 -23.74
CA ARG A 169 -22.42 29.69 -24.05
C ARG A 169 -22.13 30.98 -23.32
N THR A 170 -21.85 32.02 -24.10
CA THR A 170 -21.30 33.28 -23.60
C THR A 170 -22.20 34.42 -24.00
N LEU A 171 -22.54 35.28 -23.06
CA LEU A 171 -23.11 36.60 -23.33
C LEU A 171 -21.99 37.61 -23.11
N LEU A 172 -21.70 38.44 -24.10
CA LEU A 172 -20.65 39.44 -24.03
C LEU A 172 -21.30 40.82 -23.97
N ILE A 173 -21.03 41.57 -22.91
CA ILE A 173 -21.60 42.90 -22.71
C ILE A 173 -20.60 43.94 -23.19
N CYS A 174 -20.99 44.77 -24.15
CA CYS A 174 -20.16 45.84 -24.72
C CYS A 174 -20.93 47.16 -24.84
N GLY A 175 -20.22 48.27 -24.96
CA GLY A 175 -20.77 49.63 -25.07
C GLY A 175 -19.87 50.67 -24.38
N TYR A 176 -20.24 51.94 -24.48
CA TYR A 176 -19.48 53.06 -23.90
C TYR A 176 -19.28 52.92 -22.37
N PRO A 177 -18.26 53.56 -21.78
CA PRO A 177 -18.17 53.70 -20.33
C PRO A 177 -19.46 54.30 -19.73
N ASN A 178 -19.74 54.00 -18.45
CA ASN A 178 -20.87 54.57 -17.68
C ASN A 178 -22.31 54.32 -18.20
N VAL A 179 -22.51 53.49 -19.24
CA VAL A 179 -23.85 53.11 -19.74
C VAL A 179 -24.58 52.10 -18.83
N GLY A 180 -23.93 51.55 -17.80
CA GLY A 180 -24.53 50.62 -16.83
C GLY A 180 -24.29 49.12 -17.09
N LYS A 181 -23.27 48.75 -17.87
CA LYS A 181 -22.86 47.35 -18.13
C LYS A 181 -22.59 46.55 -16.85
N SER A 182 -21.77 47.12 -15.96
CA SER A 182 -21.37 46.48 -14.70
C SER A 182 -22.53 46.43 -13.68
N SER A 183 -23.49 47.37 -13.75
CA SER A 183 -24.72 47.27 -12.96
C SER A 183 -25.59 46.10 -13.43
N PHE A 184 -25.68 45.89 -14.74
CA PHE A 184 -26.46 44.79 -15.32
C PHE A 184 -25.88 43.42 -14.92
N ILE A 185 -24.56 43.22 -14.97
CA ILE A 185 -23.96 41.94 -14.57
C ILE A 185 -24.22 41.60 -13.09
N ASN A 186 -24.20 42.58 -12.19
CA ASN A 186 -24.50 42.39 -10.76
C ASN A 186 -25.98 42.05 -10.52
N LYS A 187 -26.89 42.52 -11.37
CA LYS A 187 -28.33 42.21 -11.27
C LYS A 187 -28.67 40.84 -11.86
N VAL A 188 -28.00 40.45 -12.94
CA VAL A 188 -28.27 39.18 -13.64
C VAL A 188 -27.51 38.00 -13.04
N THR A 189 -26.34 38.25 -12.45
CA THR A 189 -25.45 37.21 -11.92
C THR A 189 -25.07 37.52 -10.47
N ARG A 190 -24.43 36.56 -9.79
CA ARG A 190 -23.87 36.77 -8.44
C ARG A 190 -22.46 37.36 -8.47
N ALA A 191 -22.04 37.95 -9.58
CA ALA A 191 -20.76 38.64 -9.65
C ALA A 191 -20.83 39.92 -8.81
N ASP A 192 -19.69 40.30 -8.23
CA ASP A 192 -19.53 41.53 -7.47
C ASP A 192 -18.51 42.40 -8.22
N VAL A 193 -19.05 43.25 -9.10
CA VAL A 193 -18.26 44.18 -9.93
C VAL A 193 -18.48 45.59 -9.41
N ASP A 194 -17.39 46.33 -9.20
CA ASP A 194 -17.47 47.73 -8.75
C ASP A 194 -18.21 48.60 -9.77
N VAL A 195 -19.17 49.40 -9.29
CA VAL A 195 -19.91 50.37 -10.09
C VAL A 195 -19.64 51.76 -9.55
N GLN A 196 -19.02 52.60 -10.38
CA GLN A 196 -18.69 53.98 -10.05
C GLN A 196 -19.02 54.90 -11.25
N PRO A 197 -19.31 56.20 -11.03
CA PRO A 197 -19.78 57.10 -12.08
C PRO A 197 -18.67 57.60 -13.01
N TYR A 198 -17.42 57.16 -12.84
CA TYR A 198 -16.29 57.55 -13.68
C TYR A 198 -15.89 56.45 -14.67
N ALA A 199 -15.37 56.86 -15.82
CA ALA A 199 -14.96 55.93 -16.87
C ALA A 199 -13.81 55.01 -16.41
N PHE A 200 -13.69 53.85 -17.05
CA PHE A 200 -12.67 52.83 -16.74
C PHE A 200 -12.71 52.29 -15.30
N THR A 201 -13.91 52.25 -14.70
CA THR A 201 -14.15 51.54 -13.44
C THR A 201 -13.75 50.06 -13.57
N THR A 202 -14.11 49.40 -14.68
CA THR A 202 -13.65 48.05 -15.03
C THR A 202 -12.45 48.11 -15.99
N LYS A 203 -11.30 47.61 -15.54
CA LYS A 203 -10.03 47.58 -16.31
C LYS A 203 -9.69 46.22 -16.92
N SER A 204 -10.40 45.18 -16.49
CA SER A 204 -10.23 43.79 -16.92
C SER A 204 -11.58 43.17 -17.25
N LEU A 205 -11.56 42.11 -18.04
CA LEU A 205 -12.76 41.29 -18.29
C LEU A 205 -13.23 40.66 -16.97
N PHE A 206 -14.50 40.83 -16.63
CA PHE A 206 -15.13 40.15 -15.50
C PHE A 206 -16.09 39.08 -15.99
N VAL A 207 -16.23 37.99 -15.22
CA VAL A 207 -17.08 36.86 -15.59
C VAL A 207 -18.10 36.63 -14.49
N GLY A 208 -19.37 36.74 -14.86
CA GLY A 208 -20.51 36.30 -14.08
C GLY A 208 -21.04 34.99 -14.63
N HIS A 209 -21.63 34.18 -13.76
CA HIS A 209 -22.32 32.98 -14.19
C HIS A 209 -23.80 33.07 -13.87
N LEU A 210 -24.62 32.56 -14.79
CA LEU A 210 -26.06 32.41 -14.61
C LEU A 210 -26.52 31.05 -15.09
N ASP A 211 -27.68 30.64 -14.59
CA ASP A 211 -28.37 29.43 -15.01
C ASP A 211 -29.67 29.80 -15.74
N TYR A 212 -29.85 29.26 -16.95
CA TYR A 212 -31.05 29.48 -17.76
C TYR A 212 -31.35 28.23 -18.59
N LYS A 213 -32.63 27.81 -18.59
CA LYS A 213 -33.10 26.55 -19.20
C LYS A 213 -32.23 25.33 -18.81
N TYR A 214 -31.90 25.21 -17.52
CA TYR A 214 -31.03 24.16 -16.95
C TYR A 214 -29.61 24.08 -17.56
N LEU A 215 -29.16 25.16 -18.19
CA LEU A 215 -27.82 25.27 -18.77
C LEU A 215 -27.05 26.34 -18.02
N ARG A 216 -25.74 26.10 -17.85
CA ARG A 216 -24.80 27.09 -17.34
C ARG A 216 -24.40 28.04 -18.47
N TRP A 217 -24.43 29.33 -18.17
CA TRP A 217 -24.02 30.41 -19.04
C TRP A 217 -22.93 31.23 -18.36
N GLN A 218 -22.07 31.82 -19.19
CA GLN A 218 -21.11 32.81 -18.74
C GLN A 218 -21.48 34.17 -19.33
N VAL A 219 -21.49 35.19 -18.50
CA VAL A 219 -21.68 36.59 -18.87
C VAL A 219 -20.35 37.26 -18.67
N ILE A 220 -19.83 37.89 -19.72
CA ILE A 220 -18.54 38.56 -19.68
C ILE A 220 -18.81 40.05 -19.79
N ASP A 221 -18.43 40.77 -18.76
CA ASP A 221 -18.40 42.23 -18.77
C ASP A 221 -17.08 42.69 -19.39
N THR A 222 -17.18 43.62 -20.33
CA THR A 222 -16.01 44.20 -21.00
C THR A 222 -15.77 45.63 -20.50
N PRO A 223 -14.50 46.04 -20.33
CA PRO A 223 -14.17 47.45 -20.22
C PRO A 223 -14.83 48.26 -21.33
N GLY A 224 -15.28 49.48 -21.01
CA GLY A 224 -15.89 50.36 -22.00
C GLY A 224 -14.98 50.59 -23.20
N ILE A 225 -15.54 50.49 -24.39
CA ILE A 225 -14.83 50.69 -25.66
C ILE A 225 -15.10 52.12 -26.12
N LEU A 226 -14.07 52.82 -26.57
CA LEU A 226 -14.18 54.12 -27.23
C LEU A 226 -13.93 53.99 -28.73
N ASP A 227 -14.45 54.95 -29.50
CA ASP A 227 -14.33 54.98 -30.96
C ASP A 227 -12.98 55.58 -31.37
N HIS A 228 -11.93 54.80 -31.19
CA HIS A 228 -10.57 55.09 -31.68
C HIS A 228 -10.19 54.08 -32.76
N PRO A 229 -9.34 54.45 -33.74
CA PRO A 229 -8.75 53.47 -34.65
C PRO A 229 -8.08 52.34 -33.87
N LEU A 230 -8.14 51.11 -34.38
CA LEU A 230 -7.59 49.92 -33.70
C LEU A 230 -6.11 50.06 -33.33
N GLU A 231 -5.36 50.89 -34.07
CA GLU A 231 -3.92 51.14 -33.84
C GLU A 231 -3.63 52.01 -32.62
N ASP A 232 -4.57 52.89 -32.24
CA ASP A 232 -4.45 53.84 -31.14
C ASP A 232 -5.16 53.34 -29.86
N MET A 233 -5.75 52.14 -29.89
CA MET A 233 -6.48 51.58 -28.76
C MET A 233 -5.56 51.18 -27.60
N ASN A 234 -6.01 51.47 -26.39
CA ASN A 234 -5.29 51.11 -25.17
C ASN A 234 -5.31 49.60 -24.92
N THR A 235 -4.39 49.10 -24.07
CA THR A 235 -4.36 47.70 -23.65
C THR A 235 -5.65 47.23 -22.97
N ILE A 236 -6.39 48.13 -22.34
CA ILE A 236 -7.70 47.86 -21.71
C ILE A 236 -8.76 47.63 -22.79
N GLU A 237 -8.83 48.49 -23.80
CA GLU A 237 -9.81 48.41 -24.90
C GLU A 237 -9.52 47.22 -25.81
N MET A 238 -8.24 46.93 -26.05
CA MET A 238 -7.79 45.77 -26.81
C MET A 238 -8.21 44.44 -26.17
N GLN A 239 -8.42 44.37 -24.85
CA GLN A 239 -9.00 43.19 -24.21
C GLN A 239 -10.46 42.97 -24.64
N SER A 240 -11.25 44.04 -24.70
CA SER A 240 -12.64 44.01 -25.15
C SER A 240 -12.74 43.59 -26.61
N ILE A 241 -11.87 44.13 -27.49
CA ILE A 241 -11.78 43.72 -28.90
C ILE A 241 -11.35 42.25 -29.03
N THR A 242 -10.39 41.80 -28.23
CA THR A 242 -9.94 40.39 -28.24
C THR A 242 -11.07 39.44 -27.85
N ALA A 243 -11.87 39.80 -26.85
CA ALA A 243 -13.06 39.07 -26.45
C ALA A 243 -14.12 39.07 -27.57
N LEU A 244 -14.41 40.24 -28.14
CA LEU A 244 -15.35 40.42 -29.24
C LEU A 244 -14.94 39.64 -30.48
N ALA A 245 -13.65 39.51 -30.81
CA ALA A 245 -13.20 38.79 -31.99
C ALA A 245 -13.32 37.27 -31.80
N HIS A 246 -12.75 36.73 -30.72
CA HIS A 246 -12.54 35.28 -30.60
C HIS A 246 -13.65 34.50 -29.88
N LEU A 247 -14.50 35.16 -29.07
CA LEU A 247 -15.54 34.46 -28.32
C LEU A 247 -16.78 34.22 -29.19
N LYS A 248 -17.29 32.98 -29.15
CA LYS A 248 -18.57 32.61 -29.79
C LYS A 248 -19.72 32.93 -28.85
N SER A 249 -20.07 34.20 -28.79
CA SER A 249 -21.04 34.77 -27.86
C SER A 249 -22.25 35.38 -28.56
N CYS A 250 -23.31 35.64 -27.80
CA CYS A 250 -24.27 36.68 -28.15
C CYS A 250 -23.72 38.01 -27.64
N VAL A 251 -23.74 39.04 -28.50
CA VAL A 251 -23.22 40.37 -28.18
C VAL A 251 -24.38 41.23 -27.70
N LEU A 252 -24.25 41.79 -26.50
CA LEU A 252 -25.18 42.73 -25.90
C LEU A 252 -24.57 44.12 -25.98
N TYR A 253 -25.05 44.94 -26.92
CA TYR A 253 -24.60 46.32 -27.06
C TYR A 253 -25.47 47.24 -26.20
N PHE A 254 -24.90 47.76 -25.11
CA PHE A 254 -25.57 48.67 -24.19
C PHE A 254 -25.45 50.12 -24.66
N MET A 255 -26.61 50.77 -24.77
CA MET A 255 -26.75 52.17 -25.15
C MET A 255 -27.51 52.93 -24.06
N ASP A 256 -27.11 54.17 -23.80
CA ASP A 256 -27.76 55.08 -22.86
C ASP A 256 -28.34 56.29 -23.63
N LEU A 257 -29.67 56.39 -23.68
CA LEU A 257 -30.36 57.49 -24.37
C LEU A 257 -30.40 58.80 -23.58
N SER A 258 -30.07 58.77 -22.28
CA SER A 258 -30.15 59.94 -21.40
C SER A 258 -28.94 60.87 -21.49
N GLU A 259 -27.88 60.45 -22.22
CA GLU A 259 -26.57 61.12 -22.34
C GLU A 259 -25.82 61.30 -21.01
N GLN A 260 -26.34 60.78 -19.89
CA GLN A 260 -25.69 60.81 -18.58
C GLN A 260 -24.37 60.03 -18.52
N CYS A 261 -24.11 59.16 -19.50
CA CYS A 261 -22.83 58.47 -19.64
C CYS A 261 -21.67 59.39 -20.06
N GLY A 262 -21.96 60.65 -20.43
CA GLY A 262 -20.96 61.63 -20.87
C GLY A 262 -20.68 61.61 -22.38
N TYR A 263 -21.49 60.89 -23.16
CA TYR A 263 -21.37 60.77 -24.61
C TYR A 263 -22.75 60.92 -25.27
N THR A 264 -22.77 61.57 -26.44
CA THR A 264 -24.01 61.80 -27.19
C THR A 264 -24.56 60.51 -27.80
N VAL A 265 -25.85 60.49 -28.10
CA VAL A 265 -26.50 59.37 -28.80
C VAL A 265 -25.83 59.09 -30.15
N GLU A 266 -25.45 60.14 -30.89
CA GLU A 266 -24.75 60.00 -32.18
C GLU A 266 -23.41 59.25 -32.06
N ALA A 267 -22.61 59.57 -31.03
CA ALA A 267 -21.33 58.90 -30.79
C ALA A 267 -21.54 57.41 -30.47
N GLN A 268 -22.57 57.11 -29.68
CA GLN A 268 -22.98 55.73 -29.38
C GLN A 268 -23.40 54.96 -30.63
N CYS A 269 -24.10 55.59 -31.57
CA CYS A 269 -24.43 54.98 -32.85
C CYS A 269 -23.19 54.79 -33.75
N LYS A 270 -22.27 55.77 -33.80
CA LYS A 270 -21.03 55.65 -34.58
C LYS A 270 -20.16 54.48 -34.13
N LEU A 271 -19.99 54.31 -32.81
CA LEU A 271 -19.26 53.17 -32.25
C LEU A 271 -19.90 51.84 -32.67
N PHE A 272 -21.23 51.72 -32.63
CA PHE A 272 -21.92 50.49 -33.07
C PHE A 272 -21.57 50.14 -34.52
N HIS A 273 -21.61 51.11 -35.43
CA HIS A 273 -21.24 50.90 -36.83
C HIS A 273 -19.76 50.54 -37.01
N SER A 274 -18.87 51.16 -36.22
CA SER A 274 -17.42 50.90 -36.19
C SER A 274 -17.11 49.45 -35.81
N ILE A 275 -17.81 48.91 -34.79
CA ILE A 275 -17.59 47.53 -34.30
C ILE A 275 -18.46 46.47 -34.97
N LYS A 276 -19.50 46.86 -35.74
CA LYS A 276 -20.41 45.95 -36.46
C LYS A 276 -19.69 44.86 -37.27
N PRO A 277 -18.57 45.11 -37.96
CA PRO A 277 -17.83 44.06 -38.67
C PRO A 277 -17.34 42.91 -37.77
N LEU A 278 -17.12 43.17 -36.48
CA LEU A 278 -16.69 42.16 -35.50
C LEU A 278 -17.85 41.26 -35.04
N PHE A 279 -19.09 41.63 -35.34
CA PHE A 279 -20.30 40.87 -34.98
C PHE A 279 -20.63 39.76 -35.98
N GLY A 280 -19.85 39.62 -37.07
CA GLY A 280 -20.08 38.61 -38.10
C GLY A 280 -20.28 37.19 -37.53
N GLY A 281 -21.44 36.60 -37.81
CA GLY A 281 -21.83 35.26 -37.34
C GLY A 281 -22.20 35.17 -35.86
N LYS A 282 -22.54 36.30 -35.21
CA LYS A 282 -22.95 36.37 -33.80
C LYS A 282 -24.32 37.06 -33.68
N PRO A 283 -25.26 36.51 -32.90
CA PRO A 283 -26.52 37.20 -32.62
C PRO A 283 -26.26 38.45 -31.78
N THR A 284 -26.80 39.58 -32.22
CA THR A 284 -26.57 40.90 -31.60
C THR A 284 -27.87 41.46 -31.03
N LEU A 285 -27.83 41.92 -29.79
CA LEU A 285 -28.96 42.54 -29.09
C LEU A 285 -28.57 43.98 -28.73
N LEU A 286 -29.32 44.95 -29.22
CA LEU A 286 -29.27 46.33 -28.79
C LEU A 286 -30.07 46.46 -27.48
N VAL A 287 -29.38 46.84 -26.40
CA VAL A 287 -29.96 47.02 -25.08
C VAL A 287 -29.94 48.50 -24.73
N ILE A 288 -31.12 49.12 -24.71
CA ILE A 288 -31.29 50.51 -24.29
C ILE A 288 -31.45 50.52 -22.77
N ASN A 289 -30.48 51.06 -22.05
CA ASN A 289 -30.47 51.14 -20.59
C ASN A 289 -30.93 52.53 -20.11
N LYS A 290 -31.29 52.62 -18.81
CA LYS A 290 -31.77 53.85 -18.11
C LYS A 290 -33.10 54.40 -18.63
N ILE A 291 -34.02 53.51 -18.99
CA ILE A 291 -35.37 53.90 -19.45
C ILE A 291 -36.23 54.58 -18.38
N ASP A 292 -35.80 54.55 -17.12
CA ASP A 292 -36.37 55.31 -16.02
C ASP A 292 -36.16 56.82 -16.18
N VAL A 293 -35.14 57.24 -16.95
CA VAL A 293 -34.85 58.65 -17.23
C VAL A 293 -35.39 59.08 -18.58
N THR A 294 -35.13 58.31 -19.64
CA THR A 294 -35.54 58.66 -21.01
C THR A 294 -35.91 57.41 -21.79
N ARG A 295 -37.14 57.35 -22.31
CA ARG A 295 -37.59 56.25 -23.16
C ARG A 295 -37.31 56.56 -24.63
N LEU A 296 -37.36 55.53 -25.47
CA LEU A 296 -37.18 55.67 -26.92
C LEU A 296 -38.23 56.59 -27.55
N GLU A 297 -39.42 56.67 -26.96
CA GLU A 297 -40.52 57.51 -27.44
C GLU A 297 -40.29 59.00 -27.18
N ASP A 298 -39.55 59.33 -26.12
CA ASP A 298 -39.29 60.70 -25.66
C ASP A 298 -38.10 61.37 -26.39
N LEU A 299 -37.43 60.63 -27.28
CA LEU A 299 -36.22 61.08 -27.96
C LEU A 299 -36.53 62.03 -29.13
N HIS A 300 -35.64 63.01 -29.37
CA HIS A 300 -35.73 63.90 -30.53
C HIS A 300 -35.76 63.09 -31.84
N ALA A 301 -36.50 63.56 -32.84
CA ALA A 301 -36.73 62.83 -34.09
C ALA A 301 -35.43 62.42 -34.81
N ASP A 302 -34.41 63.27 -34.79
CA ASP A 302 -33.12 63.01 -35.45
C ASP A 302 -32.35 61.87 -34.76
N ASN A 303 -32.24 61.91 -33.43
CA ASN A 303 -31.60 60.86 -32.64
C ASN A 303 -32.39 59.54 -32.73
N ARG A 304 -33.72 59.63 -32.78
CA ARG A 304 -34.60 58.46 -32.92
C ARG A 304 -34.39 57.79 -34.28
N ALA A 305 -34.19 58.55 -35.36
CA ALA A 305 -33.91 57.99 -36.68
C ALA A 305 -32.59 57.19 -36.69
N LEU A 306 -31.54 57.70 -36.04
CA LEU A 306 -30.25 57.00 -35.92
C LEU A 306 -30.36 55.68 -35.14
N VAL A 307 -31.15 55.67 -34.07
CA VAL A 307 -31.38 54.44 -33.29
C VAL A 307 -32.25 53.47 -34.07
N GLN A 308 -33.28 53.96 -34.76
CA GLN A 308 -34.17 53.14 -35.57
C GLN A 308 -33.43 52.47 -36.73
N GLU A 309 -32.47 53.16 -37.36
CA GLU A 309 -31.59 52.57 -38.38
C GLU A 309 -30.84 51.32 -37.86
N ILE A 310 -30.41 51.35 -36.60
CA ILE A 310 -29.75 50.19 -35.96
C ILE A 310 -30.75 49.08 -35.65
N ILE A 311 -31.96 49.44 -35.22
CA ILE A 311 -33.04 48.47 -34.91
C ILE A 311 -33.49 47.75 -36.18
N ASP A 312 -33.59 48.48 -37.30
CA ASP A 312 -34.05 47.95 -38.58
C ASP A 312 -32.96 47.17 -39.31
N ALA A 313 -31.71 47.19 -38.82
CA ALA A 313 -30.63 46.40 -39.37
C ALA A 313 -30.91 44.89 -39.21
N GLU A 314 -30.59 44.11 -40.25
CA GLU A 314 -30.69 42.65 -40.21
C GLU A 314 -29.88 42.08 -39.04
N ASP A 315 -30.45 41.09 -38.35
CA ASP A 315 -29.87 40.37 -37.20
C ASP A 315 -29.71 41.16 -35.88
N VAL A 316 -30.33 42.34 -35.75
CA VAL A 316 -30.36 43.11 -34.49
C VAL A 316 -31.76 43.04 -33.87
N GLN A 317 -31.81 42.69 -32.58
CA GLN A 317 -33.03 42.80 -31.77
C GLN A 317 -32.87 43.94 -30.77
N CYS A 318 -33.96 44.65 -30.45
CA CYS A 318 -33.94 45.76 -29.50
C CYS A 318 -34.74 45.44 -28.23
N VAL A 319 -34.18 45.76 -27.07
CA VAL A 319 -34.84 45.63 -25.77
C VAL A 319 -34.50 46.82 -24.88
N GLN A 320 -35.51 47.32 -24.16
CA GLN A 320 -35.41 48.41 -23.21
C GLN A 320 -35.26 47.87 -21.78
N VAL A 321 -34.35 48.44 -20.99
CA VAL A 321 -34.00 48.00 -19.64
C VAL A 321 -33.77 49.19 -18.71
N SER A 322 -34.16 49.03 -17.44
CA SER A 322 -33.62 49.85 -16.35
C SER A 322 -32.99 48.95 -15.29
N CYS A 323 -31.70 49.18 -15.02
CA CYS A 323 -31.00 48.52 -13.91
C CYS A 323 -31.39 49.10 -12.53
N TYR A 324 -32.09 50.24 -12.50
CA TYR A 324 -32.55 50.88 -11.27
C TYR A 324 -33.92 50.32 -10.84
N SER A 325 -34.91 50.29 -11.75
CA SER A 325 -36.24 49.72 -11.47
C SER A 325 -36.34 48.21 -11.66
N GLU A 326 -35.28 47.58 -12.19
CA GLU A 326 -35.21 46.15 -12.58
C GLU A 326 -36.19 45.75 -13.70
N GLU A 327 -36.78 46.73 -14.37
CA GLU A 327 -37.64 46.52 -15.53
C GLU A 327 -36.81 46.05 -16.74
N GLY A 328 -37.28 45.01 -17.43
CA GLY A 328 -36.66 44.50 -18.67
C GLY A 328 -35.37 43.68 -18.50
N VAL A 329 -34.73 43.66 -17.32
CA VAL A 329 -33.46 42.94 -17.07
C VAL A 329 -33.55 41.45 -17.42
N MET A 330 -34.63 40.80 -16.98
CA MET A 330 -34.86 39.38 -17.24
C MET A 330 -35.28 39.10 -18.69
N ASP A 331 -35.94 40.05 -19.35
CA ASP A 331 -36.32 39.91 -20.76
C ASP A 331 -35.08 39.91 -21.67
N VAL A 332 -34.14 40.83 -21.43
CA VAL A 332 -32.82 40.83 -22.10
C VAL A 332 -32.11 39.50 -21.91
N LYS A 333 -32.05 39.00 -20.67
CA LYS A 333 -31.42 37.71 -20.38
C LYS A 333 -32.05 36.58 -21.20
N ASN A 334 -33.37 36.50 -21.22
CA ASN A 334 -34.10 35.42 -21.88
C ASN A 334 -33.93 35.49 -23.40
N LYS A 335 -34.14 36.67 -24.00
CA LYS A 335 -33.98 36.91 -25.45
C LYS A 335 -32.56 36.63 -25.93
N ALA A 336 -31.55 37.13 -25.21
CA ALA A 336 -30.14 36.89 -25.56
C ALA A 336 -29.77 35.40 -25.49
N CYS A 337 -30.24 34.70 -24.45
CA CYS A 337 -30.01 33.27 -24.33
C CYS A 337 -30.71 32.49 -25.44
N ASP A 338 -31.96 32.83 -25.77
CA ASP A 338 -32.73 32.12 -26.79
C ASP A 338 -32.18 32.36 -28.20
N ALA A 339 -31.76 33.59 -28.51
CA ALA A 339 -31.07 33.92 -29.76
C ALA A 339 -29.77 33.10 -29.92
N LEU A 340 -28.95 33.02 -28.86
CA LEU A 340 -27.72 32.21 -28.90
C LEU A 340 -28.02 30.70 -29.00
N LEU A 341 -29.06 30.21 -28.32
CA LEU A 341 -29.46 28.81 -28.40
C LEU A 341 -29.93 28.45 -29.82
N ALA A 342 -30.77 29.27 -30.44
CA ALA A 342 -31.24 29.06 -31.80
C ALA A 342 -30.05 28.94 -32.79
N HIS A 343 -29.13 29.91 -32.75
CA HIS A 343 -27.94 29.89 -33.59
C HIS A 343 -27.03 28.68 -33.33
N ARG A 344 -26.83 28.30 -32.06
CA ARG A 344 -26.01 27.13 -31.71
C ARG A 344 -26.67 25.79 -32.06
N VAL A 345 -28.00 25.71 -31.99
CA VAL A 345 -28.74 24.51 -32.40
C VAL A 345 -28.65 24.36 -33.91
N ASP A 346 -28.80 25.43 -34.70
CA ASP A 346 -28.62 25.39 -36.16
C ASP A 346 -27.21 24.93 -36.55
N HIS A 347 -26.16 25.48 -35.90
CA HIS A 347 -24.79 25.02 -36.13
C HIS A 347 -24.59 23.55 -35.73
N LYS A 348 -25.29 23.06 -34.68
CA LYS A 348 -25.24 21.64 -34.31
C LYS A 348 -25.98 20.77 -35.31
N LEU A 349 -27.11 21.23 -35.86
CA LEU A 349 -27.92 20.56 -36.89
C LEU A 349 -27.11 20.27 -38.15
N LYS A 350 -26.24 21.20 -38.54
CA LYS A 350 -25.29 21.03 -39.64
C LYS A 350 -24.19 20.00 -39.36
N GLY A 351 -24.01 19.56 -38.11
CA GLY A 351 -22.95 18.65 -37.69
C GLY A 351 -23.38 17.18 -37.54
N THR A 352 -22.42 16.27 -37.67
CA THR A 352 -22.66 14.80 -37.56
C THR A 352 -22.93 14.30 -36.14
N LYS A 353 -22.60 15.09 -35.12
CA LYS A 353 -22.70 14.68 -33.70
C LYS A 353 -24.12 14.43 -33.22
N ILE A 354 -25.13 14.93 -33.94
CA ILE A 354 -26.54 14.76 -33.55
C ILE A 354 -26.97 13.31 -33.59
N ASN A 355 -26.47 12.52 -34.53
CA ASN A 355 -26.86 11.11 -34.66
C ASN A 355 -26.60 10.31 -33.37
N SER A 356 -25.57 10.66 -32.60
CA SER A 356 -25.28 10.05 -31.31
C SER A 356 -26.26 10.44 -30.18
N ILE A 357 -26.96 11.57 -30.33
CA ILE A 357 -27.84 12.17 -29.31
C ILE A 357 -29.32 11.87 -29.60
N ILE A 358 -29.68 11.52 -30.84
CA ILE A 358 -31.08 11.23 -31.25
C ILE A 358 -31.75 10.24 -30.29
N ASN A 359 -31.04 9.18 -29.89
CA ASN A 359 -31.56 8.16 -28.95
C ASN A 359 -31.96 8.73 -27.58
N ARG A 360 -31.36 9.85 -27.15
CA ARG A 360 -31.69 10.53 -25.88
C ARG A 360 -32.86 11.49 -26.01
N ILE A 361 -33.09 12.03 -27.21
CA ILE A 361 -34.18 12.97 -27.50
C ILE A 361 -35.47 12.20 -27.81
N HIS A 362 -35.34 11.00 -28.39
CA HIS A 362 -36.47 10.15 -28.71
C HIS A 362 -37.18 9.64 -27.46
N VAL A 363 -38.41 10.11 -27.24
CA VAL A 363 -39.31 9.59 -26.21
C VAL A 363 -40.02 8.36 -26.77
N ALA A 364 -39.77 7.20 -26.18
CA ALA A 364 -40.44 5.96 -26.59
C ALA A 364 -41.92 6.00 -26.21
N GLN A 365 -42.80 5.91 -27.20
CA GLN A 365 -44.23 5.79 -26.97
C GLN A 365 -44.61 4.31 -26.87
N PRO A 366 -45.19 3.86 -25.75
CA PRO A 366 -45.61 2.48 -25.60
C PRO A 366 -46.76 2.16 -26.57
N LYS A 367 -46.62 1.08 -27.35
CA LYS A 367 -47.73 0.56 -28.16
C LYS A 367 -48.68 -0.21 -27.25
N ALA A 368 -49.98 0.04 -27.37
CA ALA A 368 -51.00 -0.71 -26.64
C ALA A 368 -50.90 -2.20 -27.05
N ARG A 369 -50.65 -3.07 -26.06
CA ARG A 369 -50.50 -4.53 -26.26
C ARG A 369 -51.74 -5.30 -25.77
N ASP A 370 -52.24 -4.93 -24.60
CA ASP A 370 -53.36 -5.59 -23.90
C ASP A 370 -54.33 -4.51 -23.37
N ASP A 371 -55.59 -4.87 -23.10
CA ASP A 371 -56.63 -3.97 -22.55
C ASP A 371 -56.54 -3.77 -21.01
N VAL A 372 -55.44 -4.22 -20.38
CA VAL A 372 -55.25 -4.10 -18.92
C VAL A 372 -54.74 -2.71 -18.55
N VAL A 373 -55.57 -1.94 -17.83
CA VAL A 373 -55.23 -0.60 -17.33
C VAL A 373 -54.22 -0.68 -16.17
N ARG A 374 -53.06 -0.05 -16.34
CA ARG A 374 -52.00 0.05 -15.31
C ARG A 374 -51.90 1.50 -14.84
N ALA A 375 -52.75 1.89 -13.90
CA ALA A 375 -52.74 3.23 -13.32
C ALA A 375 -51.62 3.39 -12.27
N PRO A 376 -51.00 4.59 -12.15
CA PRO A 376 -50.06 4.86 -11.07
C PRO A 376 -50.78 4.86 -9.71
N PHE A 377 -50.31 4.06 -8.76
CA PHE A 377 -50.86 4.01 -7.41
C PHE A 377 -50.15 5.03 -6.51
N ILE A 378 -50.83 6.15 -6.23
CA ILE A 378 -50.37 7.18 -5.29
C ILE A 378 -51.33 7.19 -4.09
N PRO A 379 -50.88 6.76 -2.89
CA PRO A 379 -51.69 6.77 -1.67
C PRO A 379 -52.26 8.15 -1.35
N GLU A 380 -53.47 8.19 -0.80
CA GLU A 380 -54.16 9.43 -0.41
C GLU A 380 -53.37 10.22 0.63
N SER A 381 -52.74 9.52 1.57
CA SER A 381 -51.88 10.11 2.61
C SER A 381 -50.72 10.95 2.06
N ILE A 382 -50.21 10.65 0.85
CA ILE A 382 -49.15 11.43 0.21
C ILE A 382 -49.72 12.63 -0.54
N LYS A 383 -50.92 12.50 -1.13
CA LYS A 383 -51.59 13.59 -1.84
C LYS A 383 -52.01 14.71 -0.89
N GLU A 384 -52.48 14.35 0.31
CA GLU A 384 -52.90 15.30 1.34
C GLU A 384 -51.73 15.86 2.16
N ARG A 385 -50.53 15.30 2.01
CA ARG A 385 -49.36 15.70 2.79
C ARG A 385 -48.95 17.13 2.46
N LYS A 386 -48.97 18.00 3.46
CA LYS A 386 -48.41 19.36 3.36
C LYS A 386 -46.92 19.31 2.97
N LYS A 387 -46.51 20.19 2.05
CA LYS A 387 -45.11 20.33 1.65
C LYS A 387 -44.28 20.75 2.87
N TYR A 388 -43.14 20.10 3.06
CA TYR A 388 -42.23 20.47 4.13
C TYR A 388 -41.61 21.84 3.85
N ASP A 389 -41.81 22.79 4.77
CA ASP A 389 -41.10 24.06 4.82
C ASP A 389 -40.21 24.08 6.08
N LYS A 390 -38.95 24.48 5.90
CA LYS A 390 -38.00 24.58 6.99
C LYS A 390 -38.30 25.80 7.87
N ASN A 391 -38.89 26.86 7.31
CA ASN A 391 -39.10 28.11 8.04
C ASN A 391 -40.41 28.16 8.82
N ASP A 392 -41.27 27.15 8.68
CA ASP A 392 -42.54 27.03 9.38
C ASP A 392 -42.30 26.57 10.85
N PRO A 393 -42.78 27.33 11.86
CA PRO A 393 -42.69 26.93 13.27
C PRO A 393 -43.40 25.62 13.60
N ASP A 394 -44.53 25.33 12.93
CA ASP A 394 -45.35 24.13 13.17
C ASP A 394 -44.94 22.95 12.27
N ARG A 395 -43.72 22.99 11.73
CA ARG A 395 -43.21 21.92 10.87
C ARG A 395 -43.09 20.60 11.65
N LYS A 396 -43.30 19.49 10.96
CA LYS A 396 -43.01 18.16 11.51
C LYS A 396 -41.53 18.10 11.88
N ARG A 397 -41.23 17.80 13.15
CA ARG A 397 -39.86 17.57 13.62
C ARG A 397 -39.27 16.38 12.88
N LEU A 398 -38.10 16.60 12.28
CA LEU A 398 -37.33 15.54 11.63
C LEU A 398 -36.36 14.93 12.64
N LEU A 399 -35.96 13.67 12.44
CA LEU A 399 -34.98 13.01 13.29
C LEU A 399 -33.65 13.77 13.38
N ARG A 400 -33.30 14.52 12.31
CA ARG A 400 -32.12 15.41 12.29
C ARG A 400 -32.21 16.56 13.28
N ASP A 401 -33.40 17.09 13.55
CA ASP A 401 -33.58 18.15 14.55
C ASP A 401 -33.38 17.59 15.96
N ILE A 402 -33.91 16.38 16.21
CA ILE A 402 -33.74 15.64 17.47
C ILE A 402 -32.26 15.28 17.69
N GLU A 403 -31.58 14.79 16.66
CA GLU A 403 -30.15 14.51 16.70
C GLU A 403 -29.34 15.74 17.11
N LEU A 404 -29.68 16.94 16.60
CA LEU A 404 -29.00 18.19 16.96
C LEU A 404 -29.28 18.62 18.41
N GLU A 405 -30.49 18.38 18.92
CA GLU A 405 -30.85 18.64 20.32
C GLU A 405 -30.13 17.68 21.29
N GLU A 406 -29.95 16.41 20.90
CA GLU A 406 -29.39 15.35 21.74
C GLU A 406 -27.86 15.19 21.63
N GLY A 407 -27.15 16.22 21.15
CA GLY A 407 -25.68 16.27 21.17
C GLY A 407 -24.99 16.06 19.81
N GLY A 408 -25.76 15.92 18.73
CA GLY A 408 -25.27 15.96 17.36
C GLY A 408 -24.76 14.63 16.79
N ALA A 409 -24.29 14.71 15.54
CA ALA A 409 -23.81 13.58 14.76
C ALA A 409 -22.53 12.98 15.38
N GLY A 410 -22.70 11.91 16.15
CA GLY A 410 -21.61 11.17 16.81
C GLY A 410 -21.87 10.85 18.28
N VAL A 411 -22.81 11.54 18.93
CA VAL A 411 -23.25 11.25 20.32
C VAL A 411 -24.63 10.64 20.32
N PHE A 412 -25.54 11.17 19.51
CA PHE A 412 -26.90 10.67 19.38
C PHE A 412 -26.91 9.22 18.88
N ASN A 413 -27.59 8.33 19.62
CA ASN A 413 -27.74 6.93 19.26
C ASN A 413 -29.18 6.67 18.81
N ILE A 414 -29.36 6.32 17.54
CA ILE A 414 -30.67 6.11 16.94
C ILE A 414 -31.25 4.78 17.44
N ASN A 415 -32.39 4.83 18.10
CA ASN A 415 -33.12 3.64 18.49
C ASN A 415 -33.93 3.08 17.30
N MET A 416 -33.43 2.01 16.70
CA MET A 416 -34.06 1.39 15.53
C MET A 416 -35.42 0.74 15.83
N LYS A 417 -35.74 0.45 17.10
CA LYS A 417 -36.95 -0.29 17.50
C LYS A 417 -38.18 0.61 17.74
N GLU A 418 -38.02 1.92 17.87
CA GLU A 418 -39.11 2.84 18.23
C GLU A 418 -40.24 2.85 17.21
N ASP A 419 -39.89 2.86 15.92
CA ASP A 419 -40.82 2.99 14.79
C ASP A 419 -41.46 1.65 14.36
N TYR A 420 -41.20 0.53 15.06
CA TYR A 420 -41.78 -0.76 14.70
C TYR A 420 -43.29 -0.78 14.98
N LEU A 421 -44.02 -1.47 14.10
CA LEU A 421 -45.45 -1.74 14.26
C LEU A 421 -45.61 -3.19 14.72
N LEU A 422 -45.81 -3.38 16.02
CA LEU A 422 -46.06 -4.69 16.63
C LEU A 422 -47.51 -4.75 17.15
N ALA A 423 -48.02 -5.97 17.37
CA ALA A 423 -49.36 -6.18 17.92
C ALA A 423 -49.52 -5.55 19.31
N ASP A 424 -48.49 -5.65 20.15
CA ASP A 424 -48.40 -4.97 21.44
C ASP A 424 -47.21 -3.98 21.42
N PRO A 425 -47.43 -2.67 21.68
CA PRO A 425 -46.37 -1.68 21.77
C PRO A 425 -45.37 -1.93 22.91
N SER A 426 -45.74 -2.68 23.95
CA SER A 426 -44.87 -2.94 25.11
C SER A 426 -43.65 -3.79 24.75
N TRP A 427 -43.78 -4.71 23.79
CA TRP A 427 -42.72 -5.64 23.38
C TRP A 427 -41.69 -5.02 22.44
N LYS A 428 -41.82 -3.73 22.08
CA LYS A 428 -40.90 -3.07 21.14
C LYS A 428 -39.44 -3.13 21.57
N MET A 429 -39.16 -3.07 22.87
CA MET A 429 -37.79 -3.02 23.38
C MET A 429 -37.21 -4.41 23.70
N ASP A 430 -38.01 -5.47 23.57
CA ASP A 430 -37.61 -6.82 23.94
C ASP A 430 -36.46 -7.33 23.05
N ILE A 431 -35.62 -8.20 23.63
CA ILE A 431 -34.47 -8.80 22.97
C ILE A 431 -34.84 -10.23 22.61
N MET A 432 -34.89 -10.52 21.31
CA MET A 432 -35.09 -11.88 20.81
C MET A 432 -33.82 -12.69 21.01
N PRO A 433 -33.86 -13.86 21.69
CA PRO A 433 -32.71 -14.74 21.77
C PRO A 433 -32.34 -15.23 20.36
N GLU A 434 -31.10 -15.01 19.92
CA GLU A 434 -30.66 -15.42 18.58
C GLU A 434 -30.14 -16.87 18.56
N ILE A 435 -29.46 -17.30 19.62
CA ILE A 435 -28.77 -18.58 19.70
C ILE A 435 -29.14 -19.29 21.01
N MET A 436 -29.48 -20.57 20.91
CA MET A 436 -29.73 -21.47 22.03
C MET A 436 -29.07 -22.82 21.75
N ASP A 437 -28.20 -23.28 22.65
CA ASP A 437 -27.52 -24.59 22.58
C ASP A 437 -26.85 -24.91 21.24
N GLY A 438 -26.22 -23.90 20.63
CA GLY A 438 -25.50 -24.03 19.36
C GLY A 438 -26.40 -24.06 18.10
N LYS A 439 -27.71 -23.83 18.27
CA LYS A 439 -28.68 -23.67 17.18
C LYS A 439 -29.21 -22.23 17.15
N ASN A 440 -29.58 -21.74 15.98
CA ASN A 440 -30.22 -20.43 15.87
C ASN A 440 -31.70 -20.55 16.17
N VAL A 441 -32.25 -19.64 16.96
CA VAL A 441 -33.68 -19.64 17.30
C VAL A 441 -34.54 -19.29 16.08
N ALA A 442 -34.05 -18.43 15.20
CA ALA A 442 -34.76 -18.01 13.98
C ALA A 442 -35.14 -19.18 13.06
N ASP A 443 -34.36 -20.27 13.07
CA ASP A 443 -34.61 -21.46 12.26
C ASP A 443 -35.83 -22.26 12.75
N PHE A 444 -36.28 -22.01 13.99
CA PHE A 444 -37.40 -22.69 14.65
C PHE A 444 -38.63 -21.77 14.84
N ILE A 445 -38.60 -20.53 14.34
CA ILE A 445 -39.75 -19.62 14.41
C ILE A 445 -40.77 -20.03 13.36
N ASP A 446 -41.88 -20.60 13.81
CA ASP A 446 -43.02 -21.00 13.00
C ASP A 446 -44.32 -20.70 13.76
N PRO A 447 -45.34 -20.08 13.13
CA PRO A 447 -46.64 -19.84 13.78
C PRO A 447 -47.27 -21.11 14.35
N ASP A 448 -47.02 -22.28 13.75
CA ASP A 448 -47.66 -23.55 14.09
C ASP A 448 -46.66 -24.55 14.75
N ILE A 449 -45.62 -24.05 15.43
CA ILE A 449 -44.56 -24.89 16.01
C ILE A 449 -45.05 -25.85 17.10
N ALA A 450 -46.05 -25.46 17.89
CA ALA A 450 -46.60 -26.27 18.97
C ALA A 450 -47.30 -27.53 18.44
N ASP A 451 -48.08 -27.40 17.36
CA ASP A 451 -48.78 -28.52 16.72
C ASP A 451 -47.78 -29.53 16.13
N LYS A 452 -46.68 -29.03 15.55
CA LYS A 452 -45.58 -29.87 15.04
C LYS A 452 -44.85 -30.61 16.16
N LEU A 453 -44.65 -29.95 17.31
CA LEU A 453 -44.05 -30.58 18.48
C LEU A 453 -44.95 -31.70 19.03
N GLU A 454 -46.26 -31.45 19.16
CA GLU A 454 -47.22 -32.45 19.63
C GLU A 454 -47.28 -33.67 18.69
N ALA A 455 -47.16 -33.45 17.37
CA ALA A 455 -47.07 -34.54 16.41
C ALA A 455 -45.80 -35.39 16.58
N LEU A 456 -44.67 -34.75 16.87
CA LEU A 456 -43.38 -35.41 17.09
C LEU A 456 -43.35 -36.17 18.42
N GLU A 457 -43.89 -35.59 19.49
CA GLU A 457 -44.05 -36.27 20.79
C GLU A 457 -44.92 -37.52 20.66
N ARG A 458 -46.03 -37.45 19.90
CA ARG A 458 -46.87 -38.62 19.61
C ARG A 458 -46.13 -39.71 18.81
N GLU A 459 -45.23 -39.31 17.92
CA GLU A 459 -44.37 -40.25 17.19
C GLU A 459 -43.33 -40.89 18.14
N GLU A 460 -42.70 -40.11 19.01
CA GLU A 460 -41.76 -40.63 20.03
C GLU A 460 -42.44 -41.58 21.03
N GLU A 461 -43.64 -41.24 21.51
CA GLU A 461 -44.43 -42.13 22.39
C GLU A 461 -44.73 -43.46 21.70
N LYS A 462 -45.06 -43.42 20.41
CA LYS A 462 -45.28 -44.63 19.61
C LYS A 462 -44.00 -45.46 19.47
N LEU A 463 -42.87 -44.83 19.18
CA LEU A 463 -41.57 -45.50 19.06
C LEU A 463 -41.09 -46.10 20.40
N GLN A 464 -41.36 -45.43 21.52
CA GLN A 464 -41.09 -45.96 22.86
C GLN A 464 -41.98 -47.16 23.18
N ALA A 465 -43.27 -47.11 22.83
CA ALA A 465 -44.19 -48.23 23.01
C ALA A 465 -43.79 -49.46 22.16
N GLU A 466 -43.15 -49.24 21.01
CA GLU A 466 -42.59 -50.30 20.15
C GLU A 466 -41.25 -50.86 20.66
N GLY A 467 -40.68 -50.30 21.75
CA GLY A 467 -39.44 -50.80 22.38
C GLY A 467 -38.15 -50.39 21.66
N PHE A 468 -38.21 -49.43 20.73
CA PHE A 468 -37.06 -49.06 19.88
C PHE A 468 -35.82 -48.57 20.66
N TYR A 469 -36.03 -48.00 21.85
CA TYR A 469 -34.95 -47.47 22.72
C TYR A 469 -34.50 -48.45 23.81
N GLU A 470 -35.06 -49.67 23.88
CA GLU A 470 -34.46 -50.73 24.67
C GLU A 470 -33.22 -51.25 23.92
N SER A 471 -32.06 -50.70 24.26
CA SER A 471 -30.78 -51.28 23.87
C SER A 471 -30.65 -52.66 24.51
N GLU A 472 -30.76 -53.73 23.73
CA GLU A 472 -30.39 -55.06 24.18
C GLU A 472 -28.93 -55.02 24.67
N GLU A 473 -28.71 -55.11 25.99
CA GLU A 473 -27.39 -55.44 26.53
C GLU A 473 -27.10 -56.88 26.11
N ASP A 474 -26.24 -57.06 25.10
CA ASP A 474 -25.78 -58.37 24.64
C ASP A 474 -25.30 -59.21 25.84
N LEU A 475 -26.14 -60.16 26.27
CA LEU A 475 -25.72 -61.27 27.12
C LEU A 475 -24.75 -62.12 26.30
N PHE A 476 -23.44 -61.98 26.54
CA PHE A 476 -22.42 -62.83 25.95
C PHE A 476 -22.63 -64.30 26.37
N ASP A 477 -23.03 -65.15 25.42
CA ASP A 477 -23.46 -66.54 25.64
C ASP A 477 -22.31 -67.57 25.64
N SER A 478 -21.04 -67.16 25.46
CA SER A 478 -19.88 -68.04 25.60
C SER A 478 -18.59 -67.32 26.01
N GLU A 479 -17.73 -67.97 26.80
CA GLU A 479 -16.42 -67.43 27.23
C GLU A 479 -15.49 -67.14 26.04
N ASP A 480 -15.65 -67.85 24.91
CA ASP A 480 -14.80 -67.73 23.73
C ASP A 480 -14.92 -66.35 23.03
N GLU A 481 -16.10 -65.72 23.07
CA GLU A 481 -16.30 -64.39 22.45
C GLU A 481 -15.72 -63.24 23.29
N ARG A 482 -15.65 -63.41 24.62
CA ARG A 482 -14.97 -62.46 25.51
C ARG A 482 -13.46 -62.48 25.28
N GLU A 483 -12.85 -63.65 25.12
CA GLU A 483 -11.42 -63.76 24.81
C GLU A 483 -11.06 -63.17 23.43
N ALA A 484 -11.92 -63.36 22.42
CA ALA A 484 -11.68 -62.84 21.07
C ALA A 484 -11.64 -61.30 21.03
N THR A 485 -12.52 -60.63 21.77
CA THR A 485 -12.58 -59.17 21.83
C THR A 485 -11.44 -58.57 22.66
N GLU A 486 -11.03 -59.22 23.77
CA GLU A 486 -9.83 -58.86 24.51
C GLU A 486 -8.56 -59.03 23.66
N ALA A 487 -8.46 -60.12 22.89
CA ALA A 487 -7.34 -60.35 21.98
C ALA A 487 -7.25 -59.28 20.89
N GLN A 488 -8.38 -58.86 20.32
CA GLN A 488 -8.41 -57.75 19.35
C GLN A 488 -7.96 -56.42 19.97
N LYS A 489 -8.46 -56.06 21.17
CA LYS A 489 -8.02 -54.85 21.89
C LYS A 489 -6.52 -54.88 22.19
N ALA A 490 -6.00 -56.03 22.64
CA ALA A 490 -4.57 -56.21 22.90
C ALA A 490 -3.70 -56.05 21.63
N LEU A 491 -4.17 -56.59 20.50
CA LEU A 491 -3.48 -56.49 19.21
C LEU A 491 -3.48 -55.04 18.70
N ALA A 492 -4.59 -54.32 18.83
CA ALA A 492 -4.68 -52.90 18.49
C ALA A 492 -3.74 -52.03 19.36
N HIS A 493 -3.70 -52.24 20.67
CA HIS A 493 -2.75 -51.58 21.57
C HIS A 493 -1.28 -51.88 21.21
N LYS A 494 -0.98 -53.12 20.80
CA LYS A 494 0.37 -53.52 20.37
C LYS A 494 0.81 -52.79 19.11
N ILE A 495 -0.07 -52.69 18.09
CA ILE A 495 0.18 -51.95 16.85
C ILE A 495 0.40 -50.46 17.13
N HIS A 496 -0.45 -49.85 17.97
CA HIS A 496 -0.31 -48.43 18.35
C HIS A 496 1.02 -48.16 19.08
N SER A 497 1.42 -49.03 20.01
CA SER A 497 2.72 -48.90 20.70
C SER A 497 3.92 -49.04 19.76
N GLN A 498 3.83 -49.88 18.73
CA GLN A 498 4.89 -50.04 17.74
C GLN A 498 4.98 -48.85 16.78
N SER A 499 3.86 -48.24 16.42
CA SER A 499 3.80 -46.99 15.66
C SER A 499 4.50 -45.85 16.41
N ILE A 500 4.18 -45.66 17.70
CA ILE A 500 4.81 -44.64 18.56
C ILE A 500 6.33 -44.90 18.73
N LYS A 501 6.75 -46.17 18.84
CA LYS A 501 8.18 -46.52 18.92
C LYS A 501 8.94 -46.30 17.59
N LYS A 502 8.26 -46.27 16.44
CA LYS A 502 8.83 -46.00 15.11
C LYS A 502 8.81 -44.51 14.71
N SER A 503 7.98 -43.67 15.33
CA SER A 503 7.81 -42.25 14.95
C SER A 503 8.86 -41.28 15.53
N LYS A 504 9.72 -41.70 16.47
CA LYS A 504 10.82 -40.86 17.02
C LYS A 504 12.03 -40.83 16.07
N LYS A 505 12.04 -39.90 15.10
CA LYS A 505 12.99 -39.84 13.97
C LYS A 505 14.28 -39.01 14.13
N ASN A 506 14.68 -38.58 15.34
CA ASN A 506 15.82 -37.63 15.48
C ASN A 506 17.05 -38.08 16.32
N GLN A 507 17.39 -39.38 16.43
CA GLN A 507 18.72 -39.85 16.92
C GLN A 507 19.09 -41.25 16.34
N SER A 508 20.39 -41.56 16.22
CA SER A 508 20.92 -42.87 15.78
C SER A 508 20.88 -43.92 16.91
N ARG A 509 20.33 -45.12 16.64
CA ARG A 509 20.17 -46.21 17.63
C ARG A 509 21.42 -47.10 17.72
N MET A 510 21.80 -47.47 18.95
CA MET A 510 22.85 -48.47 19.23
C MET A 510 22.46 -49.87 18.70
N PRO A 511 23.40 -50.63 18.08
CA PRO A 511 23.12 -51.98 17.61
C PRO A 511 22.97 -52.95 18.80
N ARG A 512 21.97 -53.84 18.73
CA ARG A 512 21.62 -54.80 19.80
C ARG A 512 22.73 -55.81 20.13
N THR A 513 23.72 -55.98 19.27
CA THR A 513 24.87 -56.86 19.49
C THR A 513 25.88 -56.28 20.49
N ALA A 514 25.86 -54.97 20.74
CA ALA A 514 26.80 -54.29 21.66
C ALA A 514 26.20 -54.02 23.07
N GLY A 515 24.88 -54.15 23.23
CA GLY A 515 24.20 -54.01 24.52
C GLY A 515 23.97 -55.38 25.16
N LEU A 516 24.52 -55.62 26.35
CA LEU A 516 24.25 -56.83 27.14
C LEU A 516 22.87 -56.70 27.79
N ARG A 517 22.05 -57.76 27.72
CA ARG A 517 20.78 -57.89 28.46
C ARG A 517 21.00 -58.77 29.68
N THR A 518 20.34 -58.46 30.78
CA THR A 518 20.36 -59.30 31.98
C THR A 518 19.46 -60.52 31.80
N LEU A 519 19.78 -61.63 32.46
CA LEU A 519 18.96 -62.84 32.36
C LEU A 519 17.54 -62.58 32.89
N SER A 520 17.42 -61.82 33.98
CA SER A 520 16.15 -61.48 34.60
C SER A 520 15.22 -60.67 33.68
N GLU A 521 15.75 -59.74 32.89
CA GLU A 521 14.94 -59.00 31.90
C GLU A 521 14.49 -59.91 30.75
N LEU A 522 15.36 -60.80 30.30
CA LEU A 522 15.03 -61.74 29.23
C LEU A 522 13.96 -62.75 29.68
N THR A 523 14.09 -63.30 30.88
CA THR A 523 13.18 -64.33 31.38
C THR A 523 11.83 -63.74 31.76
N THR A 524 11.79 -62.54 32.32
CA THR A 524 10.53 -61.80 32.56
C THR A 524 9.81 -61.39 31.27
N GLU A 525 10.53 -60.95 30.22
CA GLU A 525 9.91 -60.69 28.91
C GLU A 525 9.38 -61.98 28.25
N LEU A 526 10.09 -63.11 28.38
CA LEU A 526 9.69 -64.40 27.79
C LEU A 526 8.51 -65.03 28.53
N THR A 527 8.48 -64.99 29.87
CA THR A 527 7.31 -65.40 30.67
C THR A 527 6.11 -64.54 30.34
N LYS A 528 6.28 -63.20 30.24
CA LYS A 528 5.19 -62.29 29.86
C LYS A 528 4.68 -62.51 28.43
N ALA A 529 5.50 -63.12 27.56
CA ALA A 529 5.12 -63.54 26.21
C ALA A 529 4.57 -64.99 26.15
N GLY A 530 4.42 -65.68 27.29
CA GLY A 530 3.84 -67.02 27.39
C GLY A 530 4.80 -68.18 27.11
N TYR A 531 6.11 -67.91 26.97
CA TYR A 531 7.12 -68.96 26.77
C TYR A 531 7.74 -69.36 28.10
N ASN A 532 7.86 -70.67 28.36
CA ASN A 532 8.42 -71.19 29.60
C ASN A 532 9.95 -71.04 29.59
N PRO A 533 10.54 -70.14 30.40
CA PRO A 533 11.96 -69.83 30.33
C PRO A 533 12.79 -70.90 31.02
N SER A 534 12.19 -71.93 31.64
CA SER A 534 12.86 -72.98 32.40
C SER A 534 14.02 -73.59 31.60
N LYS A 535 13.88 -73.89 30.30
CA LYS A 535 15.05 -74.40 29.53
C LYS A 535 16.18 -73.38 29.35
N ILE A 536 15.89 -72.08 29.32
CA ILE A 536 16.88 -71.01 29.17
C ILE A 536 17.46 -70.63 30.54
N GLU A 537 16.64 -70.59 31.58
CA GLU A 537 17.03 -70.45 32.97
C GLU A 537 17.82 -71.65 33.42
N ASP A 538 17.39 -72.88 33.21
CA ASP A 538 18.15 -74.10 33.47
C ASP A 538 19.44 -74.10 32.68
N ARG A 539 19.42 -73.63 31.43
CA ARG A 539 20.64 -73.51 30.64
C ARG A 539 21.54 -72.38 31.15
N ALA A 540 21.00 -71.28 31.66
CA ALA A 540 21.75 -70.13 32.15
C ALA A 540 22.20 -70.25 33.61
N VAL A 541 21.41 -70.89 34.45
CA VAL A 541 21.67 -71.39 35.79
C VAL A 541 22.57 -72.60 35.68
N MET A 542 22.47 -73.46 34.66
CA MET A 542 23.56 -74.38 34.35
C MET A 542 24.81 -73.59 34.01
N LEU A 543 24.76 -72.66 33.05
CA LEU A 543 25.94 -71.88 32.65
C LEU A 543 26.53 -71.05 33.81
N ALA A 544 25.71 -70.54 34.73
CA ALA A 544 26.09 -69.73 35.88
C ALA A 544 26.43 -70.57 37.12
N LYS A 545 25.80 -71.72 37.38
CA LYS A 545 26.29 -72.72 38.37
C LYS A 545 27.63 -73.27 37.93
N VAL A 546 27.81 -73.46 36.62
CA VAL A 546 29.09 -73.87 36.04
C VAL A 546 30.16 -72.78 36.19
N GLN A 547 29.82 -71.49 36.19
CA GLN A 547 30.80 -70.38 36.30
C GLN A 547 30.90 -69.67 37.66
N GLY A 548 29.88 -69.69 38.51
CA GLY A 548 29.70 -68.83 39.69
C GLY A 548 29.95 -69.49 41.06
N ALA A 549 30.21 -70.80 41.12
CA ALA A 549 30.59 -71.50 42.34
C ALA A 549 32.11 -71.71 42.42
N LYS A 550 32.86 -70.62 42.63
CA LYS A 550 34.22 -70.70 43.19
C LYS A 550 34.44 -69.57 44.20
N ARG A 551 34.20 -69.87 45.48
CA ARG A 551 34.88 -69.25 46.63
C ARG A 551 35.00 -70.28 47.78
N LYS A 552 36.23 -70.37 48.35
CA LYS A 552 36.67 -70.96 49.66
C LYS A 552 36.72 -72.50 49.75
N ARG A 553 37.92 -73.14 49.68
CA ARG A 553 38.94 -73.53 50.72
C ARG A 553 38.55 -74.80 51.50
N ALA A 554 39.28 -75.93 51.33
CA ALA A 554 39.56 -76.99 52.34
C ALA A 554 40.06 -78.42 51.81
N ASP A 555 41.37 -78.78 51.99
CA ASP A 555 42.13 -80.08 52.32
C ASP A 555 41.44 -81.49 52.36
N GLY A 556 42.14 -82.63 52.24
CA GLY A 556 43.14 -83.23 53.15
C GLY A 556 42.42 -84.18 54.13
N GLU A 557 41.97 -85.34 53.66
CA GLU A 557 42.57 -86.68 53.90
C GLU A 557 42.20 -87.33 55.25
N MET A 558 41.45 -88.44 55.16
CA MET A 558 41.61 -89.75 55.82
C MET A 558 40.22 -90.40 55.93
N ASP A 559 39.89 -91.48 55.22
CA ASP A 559 40.39 -92.86 55.34
C ASP A 559 40.05 -93.48 56.70
N VAL A 560 38.96 -94.26 56.76
CA VAL A 560 38.76 -95.36 57.72
C VAL A 560 37.74 -96.34 57.12
N ASP A 561 38.17 -97.55 56.76
CA ASP A 561 37.58 -98.76 57.31
C ASP A 561 38.39 -100.03 56.95
N MET A 562 38.99 -100.57 58.03
CA MET A 562 39.19 -101.98 58.38
C MET A 562 40.28 -102.77 57.63
N GLU A 563 41.39 -103.21 58.23
CA GLU A 563 41.80 -103.47 59.64
C GLU A 563 43.12 -102.70 59.96
N ASP A 564 43.43 -102.13 61.13
CA ASP A 564 42.96 -102.20 62.51
C ASP A 564 43.32 -100.87 63.23
N GLY A 565 42.49 -100.39 64.15
CA GLY A 565 42.93 -99.61 65.33
C GLY A 565 42.72 -98.08 65.36
N ASP A 566 41.54 -97.71 65.87
CA ASP A 566 41.18 -96.58 66.76
C ASP A 566 41.49 -95.10 66.46
N GLY A 567 40.39 -94.32 66.46
CA GLY A 567 40.30 -92.91 66.86
C GLY A 567 40.63 -91.87 65.79
N GLU A 568 39.99 -90.71 65.67
CA GLU A 568 38.85 -90.08 66.32
C GLU A 568 38.60 -88.77 65.53
N GLU A 569 37.45 -88.15 65.77
CA GLU A 569 36.90 -86.97 65.09
C GLU A 569 37.77 -85.70 65.15
N GLY A 570 37.63 -84.85 64.12
CA GLY A 570 37.45 -83.42 64.36
C GLY A 570 38.48 -82.46 63.77
N ASP A 571 37.96 -81.61 62.89
CA ASP A 571 38.42 -80.25 62.52
C ASP A 571 39.59 -80.12 61.55
N TRP A 572 39.22 -79.89 60.29
CA TRP A 572 40.07 -79.32 59.26
C TRP A 572 39.15 -78.24 58.63
N MET A 573 39.49 -76.95 58.51
CA MET A 573 40.79 -76.40 58.08
C MET A 573 40.86 -74.89 58.19
N ASP A 574 42.05 -74.40 58.51
CA ASP A 574 42.70 -73.29 57.80
C ASP A 574 44.21 -73.27 58.14
N VAL A 575 44.96 -72.56 57.28
CA VAL A 575 46.20 -71.83 57.57
C VAL A 575 47.55 -72.56 57.48
N ASP A 576 48.26 -72.16 56.42
CA ASP A 576 49.71 -71.98 56.26
C ASP A 576 50.66 -73.18 56.25
N GLY A 577 51.71 -73.00 55.44
CA GLY A 577 53.07 -73.10 55.95
C GLY A 577 53.76 -74.46 55.81
N GLU A 578 54.65 -74.52 54.82
CA GLU A 578 55.91 -75.27 54.75
C GLU A 578 56.13 -76.44 55.73
N GLU A 579 56.03 -77.68 55.23
CA GLU A 579 57.09 -78.71 55.24
C GLU A 579 56.60 -79.99 54.53
N GLN A 580 57.53 -80.83 54.07
CA GLN A 580 57.35 -81.84 53.02
C GLN A 580 56.50 -83.07 53.42
N THR A 581 55.72 -83.60 52.46
CA THR A 581 55.84 -84.93 51.74
C THR A 581 54.46 -85.34 51.13
N PRO A 582 54.28 -86.47 50.41
CA PRO A 582 54.59 -86.66 48.99
C PRO A 582 53.37 -86.92 48.06
N ASN A 583 53.46 -86.34 46.85
CA ASN A 583 52.99 -86.83 45.53
C ASN A 583 51.62 -87.56 45.38
N LYS A 584 50.56 -86.81 45.02
CA LYS A 584 49.81 -87.03 43.75
C LYS A 584 48.81 -85.92 43.37
N ARG A 585 49.18 -85.22 42.29
CA ARG A 585 48.35 -84.76 41.14
C ARG A 585 46.87 -84.39 41.37
N VAL A 586 46.58 -83.08 41.34
CA VAL A 586 45.31 -82.51 40.88
C VAL A 586 45.52 -81.66 39.62
N LYS A 587 44.58 -81.81 38.67
CA LYS A 587 44.47 -81.15 37.35
C LYS A 587 43.89 -79.74 37.49
N ASP A 588 44.49 -78.79 36.79
CA ASP A 588 44.10 -77.37 36.86
C ASP A 588 43.19 -76.90 35.70
N ASN A 589 42.35 -75.92 36.03
CA ASN A 589 41.25 -75.37 35.23
C ASN A 589 41.71 -74.20 34.33
N THR A 590 41.59 -74.30 33.00
CA THR A 590 41.38 -73.13 32.12
C THR A 590 40.61 -73.52 30.86
N GLY A 591 39.31 -73.20 30.82
CA GLY A 591 38.41 -73.37 29.68
C GLY A 591 38.64 -72.35 28.56
N ALA A 592 39.87 -72.26 28.06
CA ALA A 592 40.12 -71.72 26.72
C ALA A 592 40.07 -72.89 25.74
N ILE A 593 39.24 -72.76 24.69
CA ILE A 593 39.02 -73.77 23.66
C ILE A 593 40.34 -74.01 22.92
N ILE A 594 41.06 -75.07 23.29
CA ILE A 594 42.19 -75.59 22.53
C ILE A 594 41.63 -76.53 21.46
N ALA A 595 41.54 -76.04 20.22
CA ALA A 595 41.45 -76.89 19.05
C ALA A 595 42.74 -77.73 18.95
N LYS A 596 42.63 -79.05 19.10
CA LYS A 596 43.73 -80.00 18.92
C LYS A 596 44.19 -79.98 17.45
N ASN A 597 45.21 -79.18 17.14
CA ASN A 597 46.00 -79.34 15.92
C ASN A 597 47.28 -80.16 16.18
N ARG A 598 47.57 -81.05 15.24
CA ARG A 598 48.49 -82.21 15.26
C ARG A 598 50.00 -81.91 15.37
N ARG A 599 50.43 -80.71 15.74
CA ARG A 599 51.86 -80.32 15.76
C ARG A 599 52.19 -79.37 16.90
N ASN A 600 52.32 -79.88 18.12
CA ASN A 600 53.05 -79.21 19.18
C ASN A 600 54.32 -80.02 19.53
N PRO A 601 55.48 -79.37 19.70
CA PRO A 601 56.73 -80.06 20.03
C PRO A 601 56.65 -80.74 21.41
N ARG A 602 57.20 -81.96 21.52
CA ARG A 602 57.15 -82.79 22.74
C ARG A 602 57.80 -82.15 23.98
N THR A 603 58.57 -81.08 23.82
CA THR A 603 59.27 -80.36 24.89
C THR A 603 59.06 -78.86 24.77
N ASN A 604 58.63 -78.20 25.85
CA ASN A 604 58.51 -76.74 25.89
C ASN A 604 59.92 -76.10 25.94
N ARG A 605 60.35 -75.49 24.83
CA ARG A 605 61.68 -74.87 24.69
C ARG A 605 61.98 -73.81 25.76
N GLN A 606 60.97 -73.18 26.34
CA GLN A 606 61.15 -72.16 27.39
C GLN A 606 61.60 -72.76 28.72
N LEU A 607 61.31 -74.04 28.96
CA LEU A 607 61.54 -74.73 30.23
C LEU A 607 62.62 -75.81 30.14
N ALA A 608 62.90 -76.32 28.94
CA ALA A 608 63.82 -77.44 28.72
C ALA A 608 65.28 -77.17 29.15
N GLY A 609 65.70 -75.90 29.27
CA GLY A 609 67.03 -75.51 29.74
C GLY A 609 67.11 -75.10 31.21
N MET A 610 66.02 -75.21 31.96
CA MET A 610 65.96 -74.85 33.39
C MET A 610 66.06 -76.13 34.22
N ARG A 611 66.87 -76.11 35.28
CA ARG A 611 67.12 -77.30 36.09
C ARG A 611 65.93 -77.63 37.00
N ASP A 612 65.38 -76.61 37.65
CA ASP A 612 64.37 -76.72 38.70
C ASP A 612 63.19 -75.77 38.43
N GLU A 613 61.98 -76.08 38.92
CA GLU A 613 60.79 -75.23 38.75
C GLU A 613 60.97 -73.82 39.37
N THR A 614 61.80 -73.70 40.41
CA THR A 614 62.17 -72.41 41.01
C THR A 614 62.94 -71.53 40.01
N GLN A 615 63.83 -72.12 39.21
CA GLN A 615 64.57 -71.41 38.17
C GLN A 615 63.65 -71.01 37.01
N ALA A 616 62.72 -71.88 36.62
CA ALA A 616 61.70 -71.57 35.63
C ALA A 616 60.78 -70.42 36.04
N SER A 617 60.29 -70.43 37.29
CA SER A 617 59.44 -69.36 37.81
C SER A 617 60.18 -68.03 37.92
N LYS A 618 61.46 -68.05 38.32
CA LYS A 618 62.34 -66.85 38.34
C LYS A 618 62.56 -66.30 36.93
N ALA A 619 62.78 -67.16 35.94
CA ALA A 619 62.94 -66.75 34.54
C ALA A 619 61.64 -66.15 33.96
N ILE A 620 60.48 -66.72 34.28
CA ILE A 620 59.18 -66.15 33.89
C ILE A 620 58.97 -64.78 34.56
N LYS A 621 59.28 -64.64 35.85
CA LYS A 621 59.22 -63.35 36.56
C LYS A 621 60.13 -62.30 35.91
N LEU A 622 61.37 -62.65 35.59
CA LEU A 622 62.31 -61.76 34.91
C LEU A 622 61.84 -61.37 33.50
N ARG A 623 61.30 -62.33 32.73
CA ARG A 623 60.70 -62.05 31.41
C ARG A 623 59.54 -61.06 31.53
N ASN A 624 58.62 -61.30 32.47
CA ASN A 624 57.47 -60.43 32.69
C ASN A 624 57.90 -59.05 33.18
N LEU A 625 58.93 -58.97 34.03
CA LEU A 625 59.53 -57.70 34.46
C LEU A 625 60.13 -56.93 33.27
N GLY A 626 60.88 -57.60 32.39
CA GLY A 626 61.43 -57.02 31.16
C GLY A 626 60.37 -56.64 30.11
N GLN A 627 59.15 -57.14 30.22
CA GLN A 627 58.02 -56.75 29.35
C GLN A 627 57.27 -55.51 29.85
N ARG A 628 57.43 -55.11 31.13
CA ARG A 628 56.64 -54.02 31.74
C ARG A 628 56.77 -52.69 31.00
N GLU A 629 57.98 -52.28 30.63
CA GLU A 629 58.21 -51.01 29.93
C GLU A 629 57.47 -50.96 28.58
N ARG A 630 57.53 -52.05 27.82
CA ARG A 630 56.83 -52.18 26.53
C ARG A 630 55.31 -52.17 26.70
N ASN A 631 54.82 -52.88 27.73
CA ASN A 631 53.39 -52.91 28.06
C ASN A 631 52.89 -51.53 28.54
N MET A 632 53.70 -50.80 29.31
CA MET A 632 53.41 -49.43 29.72
C MET A 632 53.26 -48.49 28.52
N HIS A 633 54.08 -48.68 27.48
CA HIS A 633 53.94 -47.97 26.20
C HIS A 633 52.88 -48.57 25.25
N ALA A 634 52.09 -49.54 25.71
CA ALA A 634 51.06 -50.24 24.94
C ALA A 634 51.56 -50.81 23.59
N LYS A 635 52.80 -51.30 23.55
CA LYS A 635 53.34 -51.97 22.36
C LYS A 635 52.63 -53.31 22.14
N ALA A 636 52.33 -53.64 20.89
CA ALA A 636 51.61 -54.89 20.58
C ALA A 636 52.44 -56.16 20.88
N GLY A 637 53.78 -56.03 20.95
CA GLY A 637 54.71 -57.10 21.28
C GLY A 637 56.15 -56.64 21.18
N GLU A 638 57.09 -57.58 21.28
CA GLU A 638 58.52 -57.27 21.19
C GLU A 638 58.97 -56.80 19.80
N SER A 639 58.23 -57.18 18.76
CA SER A 639 58.48 -56.78 17.38
C SER A 639 57.96 -55.39 17.05
N ASP A 640 57.07 -54.80 17.86
CA ASP A 640 56.48 -53.49 17.61
C ASP A 640 57.40 -52.35 18.05
N ARG A 641 58.30 -51.97 17.14
CA ARG A 641 59.25 -50.87 17.29
C ARG A 641 58.86 -49.63 16.47
N ALA A 642 57.57 -49.47 16.14
CA ALA A 642 57.13 -48.34 15.32
C ALA A 642 57.33 -47.00 16.06
N ILE A 643 58.07 -46.08 15.44
CA ILE A 643 58.24 -44.70 15.91
C ILE A 643 57.21 -43.83 15.18
N ARG A 644 56.23 -43.31 15.93
CA ARG A 644 55.21 -42.40 15.39
C ARG A 644 55.78 -41.00 15.28
N VAL A 645 55.56 -40.35 14.15
CA VAL A 645 55.94 -38.96 13.94
C VAL A 645 54.95 -38.06 14.69
N LYS A 646 55.36 -37.46 15.81
CA LYS A 646 54.49 -36.62 16.66
C LYS A 646 54.02 -35.33 15.96
N MET A 647 54.87 -34.73 15.14
CA MET A 647 54.55 -33.52 14.38
C MET A 647 54.78 -33.75 12.88
N PRO A 648 53.79 -34.26 12.14
CA PRO A 648 53.90 -34.42 10.70
C PRO A 648 54.09 -33.07 10.03
N LYS A 649 55.17 -32.92 9.26
CA LYS A 649 55.56 -31.63 8.65
C LYS A 649 54.42 -30.98 7.85
N HIS A 650 53.61 -31.75 7.13
CA HIS A 650 52.49 -31.21 6.34
C HIS A 650 51.33 -30.61 7.16
N LEU A 651 51.24 -30.90 8.47
CA LEU A 651 50.25 -30.30 9.36
C LEU A 651 50.77 -29.03 10.06
N TYR A 652 52.06 -29.00 10.37
CA TYR A 652 52.66 -27.96 11.22
C TYR A 652 53.56 -26.99 10.46
N ALA A 653 53.93 -27.28 9.21
CA ALA A 653 54.73 -26.41 8.36
C ALA A 653 53.95 -25.96 7.12
N GLY A 654 54.03 -24.67 6.81
CA GLY A 654 53.29 -24.02 5.73
C GLY A 654 52.18 -23.10 6.25
N LYS A 655 51.80 -22.10 5.45
CA LYS A 655 50.63 -21.23 5.71
C LYS A 655 49.71 -21.32 4.51
N ARG A 656 48.39 -21.42 4.75
CA ARG A 656 47.39 -21.37 3.67
C ARG A 656 47.47 -20.02 2.96
N LYS A 657 47.79 -20.05 1.67
CA LYS A 657 47.78 -18.86 0.80
C LYS A 657 46.42 -18.74 0.10
N GLY A 658 46.14 -17.58 -0.50
CA GLY A 658 44.94 -17.34 -1.31
C GLY A 658 44.99 -18.09 -2.64
N GLY A 659 44.84 -19.41 -2.61
CA GLY A 659 44.93 -20.32 -3.75
C GLY A 659 44.54 -21.75 -3.37
N LYS A 660 45.02 -22.75 -4.13
CA LYS A 660 44.78 -24.17 -3.84
C LYS A 660 45.31 -24.55 -2.45
N THR A 661 44.55 -25.37 -1.74
CA THR A 661 44.89 -25.85 -0.39
C THR A 661 45.43 -27.28 -0.45
N ASP A 662 46.40 -27.58 0.42
CA ASP A 662 47.10 -28.88 0.45
C ASP A 662 46.23 -30.04 1.01
N ARG A 663 45.07 -29.70 1.56
CA ARG A 663 44.04 -30.65 1.99
C ARG A 663 42.67 -30.16 1.51
N ARG A 664 41.78 -31.12 1.24
CA ARG A 664 40.40 -30.87 0.79
C ARG A 664 39.55 -30.27 1.90
#